data_AF-A0A559QR51-F1
#
_entry.id   AF-A0A559QR51-F1
#
_cell.length_a   1.000
_cell.length_b   1.000
_cell.length_c   1.000
_cell.angle_alpha   90.00
_cell.angle_beta   90.00
_cell.angle_gamma   90.00
#
_symmetry.space_group_name_H-M   'P 1'
#
loop_
_entity.id
_entity.type
_entity.pdbx_description
1 polymer ?
#
loop_
_entity_poly.entity_id
_entity_poly.type
_entity_poly.pdbx_seq_one_letter_code
_entity_poly.pdbx_strand_id
1 'polypeptide(L)'
;MNRSFLTKSVVRCRARTIWMSLILSLLSLWCFPSLADNPIVSNVYTADPAARVFNDRLYVVTSHDQDDATGYGGMVDYYLFSTDDMVNWQNHGIVWNSKTDTSWANNAYAPDFIERNGRYYLYFPNGGNSIGVAVADRPEGPYQDALGRPLVDRSTPNANVDWVFDPGVFIDDDGQAYLYFGGGGDGMARVIRLNDDMISTSGSAVSIPVPDFFEALYMTKRNGVYYLSYSSAPSAGMRIEYMTSNNPMTGFQYRGVVLNNPWENRGNNNHASIVEYKNQWYAFYHNRAVSNDNDGTVYQRSVNVDRLYYNGTAIERVNDSEAGVPQIKYVDAFARNEAETFDNENGIETEAASEGTQNLMMGNGDWVKVSGVDFGSGASGLDLRYAAQNASSMQIILDGINNSPLVTVQLAATDGWQTYQTASASFATVSGVHDVYLRGTGYHNLNWYRFTGGGITTSSSSSSSSSSSSSSGGSHDITVRMSGVVGDESVELQVGGTTVQTWTLSTGMMNYTASTNASGEVRVAFVNDSGDRDVRVDYLIADGVTYQAEDQQDNTGAWDQECGAGSFSEMLHCNGSIGFGDILGGTTSSSSSSSSSSSSSSSSSSSTTTSSSSSSSSSSSSSSSSSGGSNCDGVNVYPNWPARDWSGGPYNHANAGDRMVYQNNLYQANWYTTTVPGSDASWMSLGACGPLTTSSSSSSSSSSSSSSSTSSTSSTSSSSSSSSSSSSSSSSSSSSSSSSSTSGSLVVAVNAGGSSTTYKGVEYRADRYSNGGSTSSTSDGISGTTEDTVFQSERYGSYSYNIPVTEGTYSINMQFAEIFHNEAGQRSFNLLVEGQAQLTAFDLYSEVGADAAYELSVNGIHVSDGTLTITLETLIDNGTLAGFAVYSPDGQLDDTGPNPTSFFVGNITTRGAVRSDFTQYWDQITPENEGKWGSVEGTRDQYNWAPVDRIYQYARANNIPVKAHTLVWGSQCPGWLGQDCNGGNLSSSEIRGEIEEWIRDYCTRYPDTQYIDVVNEATPGHAPAGYASKAFGSNWIIRSFELARQYCPNATLIINDYNVLSWNTTEFIDTIRPAVNAGVVDAIGLQAHGLADRPLSDISSKLDRIAALGLPVYISEYDIQKTNDQEQLAVMQQQFPLFYNHPSVAGITIWGYVVGATWRDGTGLIQSNGSPRPAMTWLMNYLGR
;
A
#
# COMPACT_ATOMS: atom_id res chain seq x y z
N MET A 1 -22.16 -37.14 -15.24
CA MET A 1 -20.85 -37.74 -15.59
C MET A 1 -20.05 -37.82 -14.31
N ASN A 2 -19.14 -38.79 -14.14
CA ASN A 2 -18.16 -38.69 -13.06
C ASN A 2 -17.12 -37.64 -13.50
N ARG A 3 -17.19 -36.41 -12.97
CA ARG A 3 -16.07 -35.48 -13.12
C ARG A 3 -14.90 -36.06 -12.33
N SER A 4 -13.79 -36.30 -13.03
CA SER A 4 -12.53 -36.70 -12.41
C SER A 4 -11.84 -35.41 -11.97
N PHE A 5 -12.16 -34.94 -10.76
CA PHE A 5 -11.49 -33.76 -10.17
C PHE A 5 -9.98 -34.02 -10.11
N LEU A 6 -9.23 -33.35 -10.99
CA LEU A 6 -7.77 -33.30 -10.95
C LEU A 6 -7.40 -32.07 -10.12
N THR A 7 -7.48 -32.21 -8.80
CA THR A 7 -7.19 -31.14 -7.83
C THR A 7 -5.81 -30.54 -8.07
N LYS A 8 -5.76 -29.31 -8.62
CA LYS A 8 -4.54 -28.50 -8.74
C LYS A 8 -4.18 -27.93 -7.35
N SER A 9 -3.52 -28.74 -6.53
CA SER A 9 -3.10 -28.32 -5.19
C SER A 9 -1.87 -27.41 -5.23
N VAL A 10 -2.05 -26.17 -5.69
CA VAL A 10 -1.02 -25.11 -5.63
C VAL A 10 -0.92 -24.59 -4.20
N VAL A 11 -0.37 -25.39 -3.30
CA VAL A 11 -0.08 -24.94 -1.93
C VAL A 11 1.20 -24.09 -1.94
N ARG A 12 1.09 -22.85 -2.45
CA ARG A 12 1.95 -21.78 -1.92
C ARG A 12 1.49 -21.54 -0.49
N CYS A 13 2.23 -22.10 0.45
CA CYS A 13 2.00 -21.92 1.89
C CYS A 13 2.38 -20.48 2.26
N ARG A 14 1.53 -19.50 1.87
CA ARG A 14 1.79 -18.07 2.07
C ARG A 14 1.86 -17.78 3.56
N ALA A 15 3.06 -17.57 4.08
CA ALA A 15 3.33 -17.57 5.51
C ALA A 15 2.97 -16.22 6.21
N ARG A 16 1.70 -15.79 6.11
CA ARG A 16 1.17 -14.76 7.02
C ARG A 16 1.10 -15.34 8.45
N THR A 17 1.81 -14.68 9.36
CA THR A 17 2.05 -15.12 10.73
C THR A 17 0.77 -15.24 11.55
N ILE A 18 0.40 -16.45 11.99
CA ILE A 18 -0.51 -16.64 13.13
C ILE A 18 0.04 -17.72 14.08
N TRP A 19 0.37 -17.29 15.29
CA TRP A 19 0.27 -18.10 16.51
C TRP A 19 -0.23 -17.24 17.64
N MET A 20 -1.55 -17.22 17.86
CA MET A 20 -2.10 -16.94 19.18
C MET A 20 -3.32 -17.81 19.47
N SER A 21 -3.32 -18.43 20.65
CA SER A 21 -4.46 -19.11 21.22
C SER A 21 -4.42 -18.94 22.74
N LEU A 22 -5.55 -18.55 23.32
CA LEU A 22 -5.79 -18.45 24.77
C LEU A 22 -5.01 -17.38 25.56
N ILE A 23 -5.30 -16.10 25.28
CA ILE A 23 -5.86 -15.21 26.30
C ILE A 23 -7.16 -14.61 25.74
N LEU A 24 -8.17 -14.38 26.59
CA LEU A 24 -9.54 -14.06 26.15
C LEU A 24 -9.82 -12.55 26.15
N SER A 25 -10.42 -12.07 25.06
CA SER A 25 -11.28 -10.87 24.97
C SER A 25 -10.75 -9.54 25.52
N LEU A 26 -10.07 -8.74 24.67
CA LEU A 26 -10.22 -7.26 24.61
C LEU A 26 -9.50 -6.56 23.42
N LEU A 27 -9.10 -7.28 22.37
CA LEU A 27 -8.38 -6.73 21.21
C LEU A 27 -9.09 -7.06 19.88
N SER A 28 -9.47 -6.02 19.15
CA SER A 28 -9.93 -6.01 17.76
C SER A 28 -9.74 -4.59 17.19
N LEU A 29 -9.64 -4.44 15.86
CA LEU A 29 -9.43 -3.17 15.12
C LEU A 29 -8.00 -2.59 15.08
N TRP A 30 -7.04 -3.34 14.52
CA TRP A 30 -5.93 -2.75 13.75
C TRP A 30 -5.74 -3.60 12.48
N CYS A 31 -5.63 -2.95 11.31
CA CYS A 31 -5.53 -3.61 10.01
C CYS A 31 -4.41 -2.98 9.17
N PHE A 32 -3.59 -3.83 8.55
CA PHE A 32 -2.65 -3.42 7.51
C PHE A 32 -3.31 -3.58 6.13
N PRO A 33 -3.04 -2.68 5.15
CA PRO A 33 -3.46 -2.91 3.78
C PRO A 33 -2.82 -4.21 3.26
N SER A 34 -3.64 -5.13 2.76
CA SER A 34 -3.15 -6.41 2.27
C SER A 34 -2.25 -6.19 1.04
N LEU A 35 -1.06 -6.78 1.01
CA LEU A 35 -0.37 -6.98 -0.27
C LEU A 35 -1.09 -8.09 -1.05
N ALA A 36 -1.19 -7.94 -2.38
CA ALA A 36 -1.36 -9.08 -3.27
C ALA A 36 -0.19 -10.05 -3.09
N ASP A 37 -0.31 -11.26 -3.61
CA ASP A 37 0.86 -12.00 -4.02
C ASP A 37 0.72 -12.33 -5.52
N ASN A 38 1.78 -12.07 -6.27
CA ASN A 38 1.89 -12.33 -7.69
C ASN A 38 2.13 -13.84 -7.93
N PRO A 39 1.48 -14.47 -8.93
CA PRO A 39 0.62 -13.91 -9.97
C PRO A 39 -0.83 -13.63 -9.50
N ILE A 40 -1.54 -12.76 -10.23
CA ILE A 40 -2.89 -12.29 -9.91
C ILE A 40 -3.95 -13.41 -9.85
N VAL A 41 -3.70 -14.55 -10.49
CA VAL A 41 -4.48 -15.80 -10.37
C VAL A 41 -3.57 -17.02 -10.56
N SER A 42 -3.93 -18.15 -9.92
CA SER A 42 -3.17 -19.42 -9.97
C SER A 42 -3.95 -20.63 -10.51
N ASN A 43 -5.28 -20.59 -10.51
CA ASN A 43 -6.14 -21.70 -10.93
C ASN A 43 -6.10 -21.97 -12.46
N VAL A 44 -5.76 -20.95 -13.25
CA VAL A 44 -5.66 -20.97 -14.72
C VAL A 44 -4.31 -20.37 -15.15
N TYR A 45 -3.65 -20.98 -16.13
CA TYR A 45 -2.41 -20.42 -16.71
C TYR A 45 -2.75 -19.25 -17.65
N THR A 46 -2.30 -18.07 -17.27
CA THR A 46 -2.64 -16.78 -17.90
C THR A 46 -1.40 -16.15 -18.54
N ALA A 47 -1.58 -15.58 -19.73
CA ALA A 47 -0.51 -15.06 -20.54
C ALA A 47 -0.87 -13.75 -21.25
N ASP A 48 0.15 -13.11 -21.81
CA ASP A 48 0.04 -11.95 -22.72
C ASP A 48 -0.98 -10.88 -22.26
N PRO A 49 -0.80 -10.26 -21.06
CA PRO A 49 -1.84 -9.46 -20.44
C PRO A 49 -2.00 -8.08 -21.07
N ALA A 50 -3.22 -7.75 -21.48
CA ALA A 50 -3.63 -6.37 -21.80
C ALA A 50 -4.56 -5.83 -20.69
N ALA A 51 -4.11 -4.77 -20.02
CA ALA A 51 -4.83 -4.12 -18.92
C ALA A 51 -5.44 -2.77 -19.33
N ARG A 52 -6.70 -2.52 -18.95
CA ARG A 52 -7.45 -1.30 -19.23
C ARG A 52 -8.30 -0.89 -18.03
N VAL A 53 -8.74 0.36 -17.98
CA VAL A 53 -9.70 0.86 -16.98
C VAL A 53 -10.98 1.25 -17.71
N PHE A 54 -12.11 0.70 -17.25
CA PHE A 54 -13.44 1.01 -17.77
C PHE A 54 -14.38 1.22 -16.59
N ASN A 55 -15.21 2.26 -16.63
CA ASN A 55 -16.23 2.53 -15.60
C ASN A 55 -15.66 2.49 -14.16
N ASP A 56 -14.48 3.09 -13.96
CA ASP A 56 -13.73 3.16 -12.69
C ASP A 56 -13.25 1.81 -12.09
N ARG A 57 -13.36 0.71 -12.85
CA ARG A 57 -12.82 -0.62 -12.54
C ARG A 57 -11.69 -1.00 -13.50
N LEU A 58 -10.68 -1.71 -13.01
CA LEU A 58 -9.58 -2.21 -13.85
C LEU A 58 -9.92 -3.62 -14.37
N TYR A 59 -9.64 -3.86 -15.65
CA TYR A 59 -9.85 -5.12 -16.35
C TYR A 59 -8.56 -5.59 -17.02
N VAL A 60 -8.30 -6.90 -17.01
CA VAL A 60 -7.16 -7.54 -17.68
C VAL A 60 -7.65 -8.70 -18.52
N VAL A 61 -7.45 -8.63 -19.84
CA VAL A 61 -7.70 -9.74 -20.77
C VAL A 61 -6.39 -10.48 -21.01
N THR A 62 -6.45 -11.82 -21.06
CA THR A 62 -5.25 -12.68 -21.09
C THR A 62 -5.42 -13.84 -22.06
N SER A 63 -4.36 -14.17 -22.80
CA SER A 63 -4.18 -15.48 -23.43
C SER A 63 -4.33 -16.62 -22.40
N HIS A 64 -4.95 -17.74 -22.80
CA HIS A 64 -5.05 -18.96 -22.00
C HIS A 64 -4.04 -20.02 -22.46
N ASP A 65 -2.98 -20.20 -21.67
CA ASP A 65 -2.04 -21.32 -21.85
C ASP A 65 -2.71 -22.61 -21.31
N GLN A 66 -2.64 -23.72 -22.05
CA GLN A 66 -3.39 -24.94 -21.71
C GLN A 66 -2.69 -25.79 -20.63
N ASP A 67 -3.46 -26.56 -19.85
CA ASP A 67 -2.95 -27.43 -18.77
C ASP A 67 -2.03 -28.57 -19.26
N ASP A 68 -2.09 -28.95 -20.54
CA ASP A 68 -1.19 -29.92 -21.19
C ASP A 68 -0.27 -29.27 -22.26
N ALA A 69 -0.10 -27.94 -22.21
CA ALA A 69 0.60 -27.17 -23.24
C ALA A 69 2.05 -27.65 -23.47
N THR A 70 2.26 -28.31 -24.60
CA THR A 70 3.59 -28.68 -25.12
C THR A 70 4.12 -27.67 -26.16
N GLY A 71 3.39 -26.57 -26.35
CA GLY A 71 3.70 -25.44 -27.22
C GLY A 71 2.48 -24.53 -27.40
N TYR A 72 2.70 -23.27 -27.77
CA TYR A 72 1.65 -22.24 -27.88
C TYR A 72 0.52 -22.53 -28.89
N GLY A 73 0.67 -23.53 -29.77
CA GLY A 73 -0.33 -23.87 -30.80
C GLY A 73 -1.70 -24.31 -30.27
N GLY A 74 -1.82 -24.62 -28.97
CA GLY A 74 -3.08 -24.97 -28.30
C GLY A 74 -3.87 -23.78 -27.75
N MET A 75 -3.33 -22.55 -27.75
CA MET A 75 -4.02 -21.38 -27.22
C MET A 75 -5.15 -20.96 -28.18
N VAL A 76 -6.39 -21.01 -27.69
CA VAL A 76 -7.62 -20.85 -28.50
C VAL A 76 -8.65 -19.88 -27.92
N ASP A 77 -8.52 -19.50 -26.65
CA ASP A 77 -9.43 -18.62 -25.92
C ASP A 77 -8.72 -17.55 -25.07
N TYR A 78 -9.50 -16.55 -24.66
CA TYR A 78 -9.08 -15.50 -23.73
C TYR A 78 -9.92 -15.52 -22.46
N TYR A 79 -9.26 -15.43 -21.30
CA TYR A 79 -9.90 -15.11 -20.03
C TYR A 79 -9.93 -13.59 -19.81
N LEU A 80 -10.90 -13.14 -18.99
CA LEU A 80 -10.98 -11.77 -18.50
C LEU A 80 -11.05 -11.76 -16.97
N PHE A 81 -10.22 -10.91 -16.35
CA PHE A 81 -10.23 -10.65 -14.91
C PHE A 81 -10.53 -9.17 -14.65
N SER A 82 -11.13 -8.84 -13.50
CA SER A 82 -11.29 -7.44 -13.08
C SER A 82 -11.12 -7.23 -11.58
N THR A 83 -10.70 -6.02 -11.20
CA THR A 83 -10.53 -5.60 -9.80
C THR A 83 -10.83 -4.11 -9.65
N ASP A 84 -11.25 -3.72 -8.46
CA ASP A 84 -11.30 -2.32 -8.01
C ASP A 84 -10.35 -2.03 -6.82
N ASP A 85 -9.65 -3.04 -6.31
CA ASP A 85 -8.74 -2.92 -5.16
C ASP A 85 -7.30 -3.37 -5.43
N MET A 86 -7.01 -3.90 -6.62
CA MET A 86 -5.72 -4.42 -7.08
C MET A 86 -5.25 -5.75 -6.44
N VAL A 87 -6.05 -6.36 -5.57
CA VAL A 87 -5.67 -7.56 -4.80
C VAL A 87 -6.68 -8.70 -4.98
N ASN A 88 -7.98 -8.40 -4.92
CA ASN A 88 -9.03 -9.38 -5.17
C ASN A 88 -9.46 -9.29 -6.64
N TRP A 89 -9.33 -10.40 -7.36
CA TRP A 89 -9.56 -10.49 -8.80
C TRP A 89 -10.81 -11.31 -9.09
N GLN A 90 -11.81 -10.68 -9.71
CA GLN A 90 -13.01 -11.34 -10.22
C GLN A 90 -12.68 -12.00 -11.57
N ASN A 91 -12.81 -13.32 -11.64
CA ASN A 91 -12.65 -14.10 -12.87
C ASN A 91 -13.97 -14.17 -13.65
N HIS A 92 -14.06 -13.47 -14.79
CA HIS A 92 -15.26 -13.47 -15.65
C HIS A 92 -15.36 -14.72 -16.53
N GLY A 93 -14.34 -15.58 -16.52
CA GLY A 93 -14.22 -16.77 -17.35
C GLY A 93 -13.73 -16.46 -18.77
N ILE A 94 -13.99 -17.39 -19.69
CA ILE A 94 -13.66 -17.24 -21.11
C ILE A 94 -14.65 -16.27 -21.77
N VAL A 95 -14.15 -15.13 -22.25
CA VAL A 95 -14.95 -14.10 -22.94
C VAL A 95 -14.92 -14.21 -24.47
N TRP A 96 -14.03 -15.05 -25.00
CA TRP A 96 -13.86 -15.30 -26.44
C TRP A 96 -13.12 -16.62 -26.68
N ASN A 97 -13.62 -17.46 -27.60
CA ASN A 97 -12.95 -18.66 -28.09
C ASN A 97 -12.95 -18.73 -29.63
N SER A 98 -11.75 -18.74 -30.20
CA SER A 98 -11.47 -18.76 -31.65
C SER A 98 -11.97 -20.00 -32.42
N LYS A 99 -12.50 -21.03 -31.73
CA LYS A 99 -13.08 -22.25 -32.34
C LYS A 99 -14.60 -22.24 -32.38
N THR A 100 -15.26 -21.41 -31.56
CA THR A 100 -16.73 -21.31 -31.48
C THR A 100 -17.26 -19.99 -32.02
N ASP A 101 -16.54 -18.90 -31.78
CA ASP A 101 -17.10 -17.54 -31.92
C ASP A 101 -16.74 -16.89 -33.27
N THR A 102 -15.90 -17.58 -34.06
CA THR A 102 -15.54 -17.22 -35.43
C THR A 102 -15.32 -18.46 -36.29
N SER A 103 -15.41 -18.31 -37.62
CA SER A 103 -15.30 -19.40 -38.61
C SER A 103 -13.96 -19.44 -39.35
N TRP A 104 -13.04 -18.50 -39.11
CA TRP A 104 -11.78 -18.37 -39.86
C TRP A 104 -10.52 -18.39 -38.99
N ALA A 105 -10.59 -17.94 -37.74
CA ALA A 105 -9.46 -18.05 -36.82
C ALA A 105 -9.32 -19.48 -36.29
N ASN A 106 -8.14 -19.80 -35.75
CA ASN A 106 -7.80 -21.10 -35.20
C ASN A 106 -6.91 -21.00 -33.95
N ASN A 107 -6.51 -19.80 -33.57
CA ASN A 107 -5.70 -19.50 -32.40
C ASN A 107 -6.13 -18.16 -31.81
N ALA A 108 -5.86 -17.97 -30.53
CA ALA A 108 -6.05 -16.75 -29.77
C ALA A 108 -4.78 -16.49 -28.95
N TYR A 109 -3.84 -15.72 -29.52
CA TYR A 109 -2.63 -15.26 -28.81
C TYR A 109 -2.83 -13.80 -28.39
N ALA A 110 -1.94 -13.21 -27.59
CA ALA A 110 -1.81 -11.76 -27.31
C ALA A 110 -3.06 -10.89 -27.64
N PRO A 111 -4.09 -10.90 -26.78
CA PRO A 111 -5.24 -10.01 -26.95
C PRO A 111 -4.87 -8.56 -26.62
N ASP A 112 -5.57 -7.61 -27.22
CA ASP A 112 -5.72 -6.28 -26.65
C ASP A 112 -7.13 -5.75 -26.95
N PHE A 113 -7.63 -4.87 -26.10
CA PHE A 113 -9.01 -4.41 -26.10
C PHE A 113 -9.13 -2.94 -25.70
N ILE A 114 -10.18 -2.28 -26.18
CA ILE A 114 -10.45 -0.86 -25.88
C ILE A 114 -11.94 -0.54 -25.99
N GLU A 115 -12.39 0.45 -25.23
CA GLU A 115 -13.75 1.03 -25.33
C GLU A 115 -13.75 2.16 -26.36
N ARG A 116 -14.85 2.29 -27.12
CA ARG A 116 -15.19 3.53 -27.84
C ARG A 116 -16.69 3.65 -28.06
N ASN A 117 -17.27 4.80 -27.68
CA ASN A 117 -18.68 5.16 -27.87
C ASN A 117 -19.69 4.16 -27.26
N GLY A 118 -19.39 3.62 -26.09
CA GLY A 118 -20.22 2.63 -25.38
C GLY A 118 -20.08 1.20 -25.89
N ARG A 119 -19.04 0.91 -26.69
CA ARG A 119 -18.78 -0.44 -27.24
C ARG A 119 -17.34 -0.86 -27.01
N TYR A 120 -17.12 -2.15 -26.82
CA TYR A 120 -15.84 -2.75 -26.47
C TYR A 120 -15.32 -3.57 -27.65
N TYR A 121 -14.08 -3.30 -28.05
CA TYR A 121 -13.45 -3.87 -29.25
C TYR A 121 -12.24 -4.70 -28.83
N LEU A 122 -12.30 -6.01 -29.10
CA LEU A 122 -11.28 -7.00 -28.76
C LEU A 122 -10.53 -7.42 -30.03
N TYR A 123 -9.23 -7.15 -30.09
CA TYR A 123 -8.36 -7.48 -31.20
C TYR A 123 -7.67 -8.83 -30.96
N PHE A 124 -7.80 -9.75 -31.91
CA PHE A 124 -7.38 -11.14 -31.73
C PHE A 124 -6.44 -11.63 -32.86
N PRO A 125 -5.15 -11.90 -32.60
CA PRO A 125 -4.25 -12.49 -33.58
C PRO A 125 -4.47 -14.00 -33.73
N ASN A 126 -4.75 -14.41 -34.98
CA ASN A 126 -4.85 -15.80 -35.43
C ASN A 126 -3.45 -16.40 -35.61
N GLY A 127 -2.71 -16.50 -34.51
CA GLY A 127 -1.26 -16.70 -34.51
C GLY A 127 -0.53 -15.59 -35.28
N GLY A 128 0.69 -15.88 -35.76
CA GLY A 128 1.54 -14.92 -36.48
C GLY A 128 1.06 -14.50 -37.89
N ASN A 129 -0.23 -14.62 -38.25
CA ASN A 129 -0.70 -14.50 -39.63
C ASN A 129 -1.60 -13.30 -39.94
N SER A 130 -2.43 -12.90 -38.98
CA SER A 130 -3.52 -11.92 -39.19
C SER A 130 -4.22 -11.58 -37.88
N ILE A 131 -4.66 -10.34 -37.73
CA ILE A 131 -5.42 -9.84 -36.58
C ILE A 131 -6.89 -9.67 -37.00
N GLY A 132 -7.80 -10.22 -36.20
CA GLY A 132 -9.25 -9.98 -36.25
C GLY A 132 -9.70 -8.93 -35.24
N VAL A 133 -10.99 -8.59 -35.26
CA VAL A 133 -11.63 -7.74 -34.26
C VAL A 133 -13.04 -8.25 -33.95
N ALA A 134 -13.33 -8.40 -32.67
CA ALA A 134 -14.65 -8.73 -32.15
C ALA A 134 -15.23 -7.53 -31.39
N VAL A 135 -16.56 -7.44 -31.30
CA VAL A 135 -17.25 -6.33 -30.62
C VAL A 135 -18.24 -6.86 -29.58
N ALA A 136 -18.34 -6.13 -28.47
CA ALA A 136 -19.32 -6.33 -27.40
C ALA A 136 -19.89 -4.98 -26.91
N ASP A 137 -21.00 -5.05 -26.17
CA ASP A 137 -21.65 -3.88 -25.55
C ASP A 137 -21.33 -3.73 -24.05
N ARG A 138 -20.52 -4.65 -23.48
CA ARG A 138 -19.97 -4.63 -22.12
C ARG A 138 -18.54 -5.20 -22.14
N PRO A 139 -17.64 -4.86 -21.20
CA PRO A 139 -16.25 -5.32 -21.24
C PRO A 139 -16.12 -6.84 -21.05
N GLU A 140 -17.05 -7.47 -20.31
CA GLU A 140 -17.15 -8.92 -20.13
C GLU A 140 -17.79 -9.66 -21.32
N GLY A 141 -18.17 -8.97 -22.39
CA GLY A 141 -18.78 -9.57 -23.57
C GLY A 141 -20.31 -9.67 -23.49
N PRO A 142 -20.94 -10.66 -24.17
CA PRO A 142 -20.31 -11.63 -25.07
C PRO A 142 -19.78 -10.95 -26.35
N TYR A 143 -18.56 -11.30 -26.76
CA TYR A 143 -17.93 -10.75 -27.96
C TYR A 143 -18.40 -11.49 -29.23
N GLN A 144 -18.56 -10.75 -30.33
CA GLN A 144 -18.97 -11.29 -31.64
C GLN A 144 -17.98 -10.86 -32.73
N ASP A 145 -17.57 -11.77 -33.62
CA ASP A 145 -16.72 -11.45 -34.78
C ASP A 145 -17.37 -10.35 -35.64
N ALA A 146 -16.76 -9.17 -35.67
CA ALA A 146 -17.35 -8.00 -36.32
C ALA A 146 -17.24 -8.04 -37.85
N LEU A 147 -16.45 -8.97 -38.42
CA LEU A 147 -16.09 -8.98 -39.85
C LEU A 147 -16.26 -10.33 -40.54
N GLY A 148 -16.16 -11.45 -39.82
CA GLY A 148 -16.08 -12.80 -40.39
C GLY A 148 -14.79 -13.06 -41.20
N ARG A 149 -13.77 -12.22 -41.01
CA ARG A 149 -12.46 -12.25 -41.69
C ARG A 149 -11.42 -11.42 -40.91
N PRO A 150 -10.11 -11.50 -41.22
CA PRO A 150 -9.11 -10.56 -40.73
C PRO A 150 -9.48 -9.08 -40.92
N LEU A 151 -9.10 -8.26 -39.93
CA LEU A 151 -9.00 -6.80 -40.03
C LEU A 151 -7.66 -6.40 -40.67
N VAL A 152 -6.56 -7.02 -40.23
CA VAL A 152 -5.21 -6.84 -40.78
C VAL A 152 -4.60 -8.21 -41.11
N ASP A 153 -3.98 -8.31 -42.28
CA ASP A 153 -3.22 -9.47 -42.74
C ASP A 153 -2.03 -9.02 -43.61
N ARG A 154 -1.22 -9.96 -44.12
CA ARG A 154 -0.08 -9.64 -45.00
C ARG A 154 -0.45 -9.01 -46.36
N SER A 155 -1.74 -9.00 -46.74
CA SER A 155 -2.23 -8.29 -47.94
C SER A 155 -2.57 -6.82 -47.66
N THR A 156 -2.75 -6.47 -46.39
CA THR A 156 -2.99 -5.09 -45.94
C THR A 156 -1.78 -4.20 -46.29
N PRO A 157 -1.96 -2.98 -46.83
CA PRO A 157 -0.83 -2.21 -47.38
C PRO A 157 0.30 -1.96 -46.37
N ASN A 158 1.51 -2.41 -46.74
CA ASN A 158 2.74 -2.41 -45.93
C ASN A 158 2.72 -3.25 -44.64
N ALA A 159 1.72 -4.13 -44.46
CA ALA A 159 1.62 -5.08 -43.34
C ALA A 159 2.27 -6.45 -43.61
N ASN A 160 3.00 -6.62 -44.71
CA ASN A 160 3.78 -7.83 -44.98
C ASN A 160 5.03 -7.88 -44.08
N VAL A 161 4.84 -8.41 -42.88
CA VAL A 161 5.87 -8.70 -41.87
C VAL A 161 5.84 -10.19 -41.50
N ASP A 162 6.88 -10.65 -40.82
CA ASP A 162 7.07 -12.07 -40.51
C ASP A 162 5.96 -12.58 -39.58
N TRP A 163 5.66 -11.88 -38.48
CA TRP A 163 4.48 -12.15 -37.64
C TRP A 163 3.51 -10.98 -37.65
N VAL A 164 2.29 -11.18 -38.15
CA VAL A 164 1.17 -10.22 -38.04
C VAL A 164 0.35 -10.60 -36.81
N PHE A 165 0.88 -10.23 -35.65
CA PHE A 165 0.32 -10.52 -34.33
C PHE A 165 0.58 -9.39 -33.33
N ASP A 166 0.38 -9.66 -32.04
CA ASP A 166 0.60 -8.75 -30.91
C ASP A 166 0.02 -7.34 -31.17
N PRO A 167 -1.33 -7.24 -31.32
CA PRO A 167 -2.00 -5.97 -31.42
C PRO A 167 -1.80 -5.14 -30.14
N GLY A 168 -1.35 -3.90 -30.31
CA GLY A 168 -1.56 -2.84 -29.35
C GLY A 168 -2.55 -1.83 -29.95
N VAL A 169 -3.73 -1.67 -29.37
CA VAL A 169 -4.70 -0.65 -29.78
C VAL A 169 -4.58 0.60 -28.90
N PHE A 170 -4.76 1.77 -29.51
CA PHE A 170 -4.68 3.06 -28.83
C PHE A 170 -5.62 4.07 -29.49
N ILE A 171 -6.31 4.88 -28.69
CA ILE A 171 -7.08 6.04 -29.15
C ILE A 171 -6.37 7.28 -28.61
N ASP A 172 -6.06 8.22 -29.50
CA ASP A 172 -5.39 9.47 -29.16
C ASP A 172 -6.39 10.53 -28.67
N ASP A 173 -5.91 11.60 -28.03
CA ASP A 173 -6.75 12.66 -27.44
C ASP A 173 -7.61 13.41 -28.49
N ASP A 174 -7.26 13.30 -29.78
CA ASP A 174 -8.04 13.85 -30.90
C ASP A 174 -9.09 12.89 -31.47
N GLY A 175 -9.21 11.69 -30.89
CA GLY A 175 -10.11 10.62 -31.30
C GLY A 175 -9.54 9.70 -32.41
N GLN A 176 -8.36 9.97 -32.96
CA GLN A 176 -7.75 9.09 -33.95
C GLN A 176 -7.28 7.79 -33.30
N ALA A 177 -7.88 6.68 -33.75
CA ALA A 177 -7.51 5.34 -33.31
C ALA A 177 -6.35 4.76 -34.14
N TYR A 178 -5.50 3.98 -33.49
CA TYR A 178 -4.29 3.36 -34.02
C TYR A 178 -4.19 1.89 -33.59
N LEU A 179 -3.67 1.05 -34.48
CA LEU A 179 -3.34 -0.34 -34.21
C LEU A 179 -1.86 -0.57 -34.51
N TYR A 180 -1.08 -0.79 -33.46
CA TYR A 180 0.31 -1.25 -33.50
C TYR A 180 0.30 -2.78 -33.61
N PHE A 181 1.23 -3.36 -34.36
CA PHE A 181 1.35 -4.81 -34.52
C PHE A 181 2.70 -5.19 -35.12
N GLY A 182 3.07 -6.47 -35.02
CA GLY A 182 4.22 -7.02 -35.73
C GLY A 182 5.16 -7.82 -34.83
N GLY A 183 6.02 -8.64 -35.46
CA GLY A 183 7.09 -9.35 -34.76
C GLY A 183 7.98 -10.16 -35.70
N GLY A 184 8.99 -10.80 -35.10
CA GLY A 184 9.94 -11.69 -35.77
C GLY A 184 11.34 -11.12 -35.98
N GLY A 185 11.59 -9.87 -35.58
CA GLY A 185 12.92 -9.24 -35.66
C GLY A 185 12.89 -7.75 -36.00
N ASP A 186 14.09 -7.15 -36.09
CA ASP A 186 14.28 -5.75 -36.46
C ASP A 186 13.51 -5.34 -37.72
N GLY A 187 12.86 -4.17 -37.68
CA GLY A 187 12.10 -3.63 -38.81
C GLY A 187 10.74 -4.28 -39.07
N MET A 188 10.29 -5.23 -38.24
CA MET A 188 8.94 -5.84 -38.34
C MET A 188 7.84 -5.06 -37.61
N ALA A 189 8.18 -4.08 -36.76
CA ALA A 189 7.19 -3.27 -36.05
C ALA A 189 6.36 -2.37 -37.01
N ARG A 190 5.04 -2.36 -36.84
CA ARG A 190 4.09 -1.59 -37.66
C ARG A 190 3.09 -0.82 -36.80
N VAL A 191 2.52 0.23 -37.39
CA VAL A 191 1.32 0.92 -36.91
C VAL A 191 0.45 1.35 -38.09
N ILE A 192 -0.86 1.11 -37.99
CA ILE A 192 -1.86 1.58 -38.96
C ILE A 192 -2.93 2.41 -38.26
N ARG A 193 -3.58 3.33 -38.99
CA ARG A 193 -4.76 4.03 -38.48
C ARG A 193 -5.98 3.13 -38.58
N LEU A 194 -6.82 3.16 -37.56
CA LEU A 194 -8.20 2.67 -37.63
C LEU A 194 -9.11 3.83 -38.06
N ASN A 195 -10.27 3.52 -38.63
CA ASN A 195 -11.35 4.50 -38.83
C ASN A 195 -12.22 4.57 -37.55
N ASP A 196 -13.18 5.48 -37.51
CA ASP A 196 -14.01 5.72 -36.32
C ASP A 196 -14.96 4.56 -35.95
N ASP A 197 -15.10 3.58 -36.85
CA ASP A 197 -15.83 2.34 -36.62
C ASP A 197 -15.06 1.30 -35.78
N MET A 198 -13.74 1.51 -35.57
CA MET A 198 -12.77 0.59 -34.96
C MET A 198 -12.60 -0.78 -35.66
N ILE A 199 -13.32 -1.02 -36.75
CA ILE A 199 -13.40 -2.30 -37.50
C ILE A 199 -12.96 -2.17 -38.97
N SER A 200 -12.43 -1.02 -39.37
CA SER A 200 -11.74 -0.84 -40.64
C SER A 200 -10.50 0.05 -40.51
N THR A 201 -9.53 -0.11 -41.41
CA THR A 201 -8.25 0.62 -41.40
C THR A 201 -8.21 1.77 -42.41
N SER A 202 -7.33 2.75 -42.17
CA SER A 202 -7.13 3.92 -43.02
C SER A 202 -5.71 3.99 -43.60
N GLY A 203 -5.59 4.10 -44.92
CA GLY A 203 -4.32 4.28 -45.62
C GLY A 203 -3.46 3.01 -45.70
N SER A 204 -2.25 3.08 -45.13
CA SER A 204 -1.22 2.03 -45.18
C SER A 204 -0.50 1.98 -43.85
N ALA A 205 -0.04 0.80 -43.43
CA ALA A 205 0.79 0.67 -42.25
C ALA A 205 2.11 1.44 -42.41
N VAL A 206 2.59 2.02 -41.32
CA VAL A 206 3.88 2.71 -41.21
C VAL A 206 4.85 1.79 -40.47
N SER A 207 6.10 1.73 -40.93
CA SER A 207 7.16 0.97 -40.26
C SER A 207 7.76 1.80 -39.13
N ILE A 208 7.89 1.21 -37.94
CA ILE A 208 8.56 1.84 -36.81
C ILE A 208 9.98 1.25 -36.69
N PRO A 209 11.05 2.07 -36.64
CA PRO A 209 12.42 1.60 -36.45
C PRO A 209 12.69 1.30 -34.96
N VAL A 210 12.08 0.22 -34.47
CA VAL A 210 12.30 -0.29 -33.10
C VAL A 210 13.60 -1.12 -33.06
N PRO A 211 14.55 -0.83 -32.15
CA PRO A 211 15.84 -1.53 -32.08
C PRO A 211 15.75 -2.80 -31.22
N ASP A 212 16.47 -3.86 -31.63
CA ASP A 212 16.44 -5.19 -30.99
C ASP A 212 15.00 -5.74 -30.88
N PHE A 213 14.15 -5.49 -31.88
CA PHE A 213 12.72 -5.76 -31.78
C PHE A 213 12.37 -7.25 -31.88
N PHE A 214 11.41 -7.71 -31.07
CA PHE A 214 10.90 -9.08 -31.12
C PHE A 214 9.37 -9.15 -31.27
N GLU A 215 8.61 -8.66 -30.28
CA GLU A 215 7.14 -8.78 -30.17
C GLU A 215 6.54 -7.77 -29.17
N ALA A 216 5.28 -7.94 -28.76
CA ALA A 216 4.58 -7.20 -27.69
C ALA A 216 4.56 -5.66 -27.79
N LEU A 217 4.15 -5.10 -28.94
CA LEU A 217 4.03 -3.65 -29.11
C LEU A 217 2.82 -3.08 -28.33
N TYR A 218 3.09 -2.23 -27.33
CA TYR A 218 2.04 -1.58 -26.54
C TYR A 218 2.26 -0.06 -26.48
N MET A 219 1.17 0.71 -26.50
CA MET A 219 1.20 2.18 -26.60
C MET A 219 0.46 2.84 -25.44
N THR A 220 1.14 3.75 -24.74
CA THR A 220 0.54 4.66 -23.76
C THR A 220 0.88 6.11 -24.08
N LYS A 221 0.09 7.05 -23.54
CA LYS A 221 0.35 8.49 -23.66
C LYS A 221 0.34 9.13 -22.28
N ARG A 222 1.31 10.00 -22.01
CA ARG A 222 1.41 10.75 -20.75
C ARG A 222 1.97 12.14 -21.02
N ASN A 223 1.31 13.18 -20.50
CA ASN A 223 1.73 14.58 -20.63
C ASN A 223 2.06 15.02 -22.08
N GLY A 224 1.26 14.56 -23.06
CA GLY A 224 1.46 14.85 -24.48
C GLY A 224 2.56 14.05 -25.20
N VAL A 225 3.29 13.18 -24.49
CA VAL A 225 4.32 12.29 -25.04
C VAL A 225 3.76 10.88 -25.22
N TYR A 226 4.04 10.28 -26.38
CA TYR A 226 3.67 8.90 -26.72
C TYR A 226 4.80 7.95 -26.30
N TYR A 227 4.46 6.86 -25.62
CA TYR A 227 5.36 5.84 -25.10
C TYR A 227 5.03 4.51 -25.78
N LEU A 228 5.92 4.06 -26.67
CA LEU A 228 5.85 2.74 -27.30
C LEU A 228 6.75 1.79 -26.52
N SER A 229 6.15 0.87 -25.77
CA SER A 229 6.86 -0.27 -25.17
C SER A 229 6.83 -1.50 -26.09
N TYR A 230 7.85 -2.35 -25.98
CA TYR A 230 8.01 -3.56 -26.78
C TYR A 230 8.86 -4.61 -26.08
N SER A 231 8.75 -5.88 -26.49
CA SER A 231 9.63 -6.95 -26.03
C SER A 231 10.87 -7.04 -26.93
N SER A 232 12.06 -7.07 -26.32
CA SER A 232 13.34 -7.12 -27.03
C SER A 232 13.81 -8.55 -27.33
N ALA A 233 14.68 -8.70 -28.33
CA ALA A 233 15.14 -9.99 -28.83
C ALA A 233 15.85 -10.85 -27.76
N PRO A 234 15.93 -12.18 -27.94
CA PRO A 234 16.72 -13.06 -27.06
C PRO A 234 18.17 -12.61 -26.87
N SER A 235 18.79 -12.01 -27.88
CA SER A 235 20.14 -11.40 -27.80
C SER A 235 20.22 -10.16 -26.91
N ALA A 236 19.11 -9.44 -26.73
CA ALA A 236 18.94 -8.33 -25.80
C ALA A 236 18.42 -8.78 -24.42
N GLY A 237 18.08 -10.07 -24.26
CA GLY A 237 17.68 -10.66 -22.97
C GLY A 237 16.18 -10.60 -22.67
N MET A 238 15.32 -10.46 -23.68
CA MET A 238 13.85 -10.56 -23.56
C MET A 238 13.29 -9.65 -22.45
N ARG A 239 13.59 -8.36 -22.58
CA ARG A 239 13.17 -7.28 -21.66
C ARG A 239 12.02 -6.49 -22.29
N ILE A 240 11.20 -5.84 -21.47
CA ILE A 240 10.31 -4.79 -21.96
C ILE A 240 11.11 -3.49 -22.03
N GLU A 241 11.22 -2.91 -23.21
CA GLU A 241 11.97 -1.70 -23.50
C GLU A 241 11.04 -0.66 -24.13
N TYR A 242 11.43 0.63 -24.10
CA TYR A 242 10.53 1.70 -24.57
C TYR A 242 11.21 2.79 -25.38
N MET A 243 10.40 3.39 -26.25
CA MET A 243 10.71 4.57 -27.06
C MET A 243 9.67 5.67 -26.80
N THR A 244 10.07 6.93 -26.89
CA THR A 244 9.15 8.09 -26.81
C THR A 244 9.06 8.83 -28.12
N SER A 245 7.88 9.39 -28.44
CA SER A 245 7.71 10.36 -29.53
C SER A 245 6.74 11.49 -29.15
N ASN A 246 6.72 12.54 -29.98
CA ASN A 246 5.68 13.58 -30.01
C ASN A 246 4.67 13.32 -31.15
N ASN A 247 4.70 12.14 -31.77
CA ASN A 247 3.78 11.70 -32.81
C ASN A 247 3.53 10.18 -32.66
N PRO A 248 2.27 9.69 -32.74
CA PRO A 248 1.97 8.28 -32.48
C PRO A 248 2.53 7.32 -33.55
N MET A 249 2.79 7.78 -34.78
CA MET A 249 3.21 6.89 -35.87
C MET A 249 4.71 6.90 -36.19
N THR A 250 5.44 7.95 -35.80
CA THR A 250 6.80 8.24 -36.31
C THR A 250 7.64 9.01 -35.29
N GLY A 251 8.95 9.12 -35.52
CA GLY A 251 9.84 9.98 -34.72
C GLY A 251 10.28 9.42 -33.37
N PHE A 252 9.96 8.16 -33.08
CA PHE A 252 10.33 7.46 -31.85
C PHE A 252 11.83 7.47 -31.57
N GLN A 253 12.18 7.80 -30.32
CA GLN A 253 13.54 7.77 -29.78
C GLN A 253 13.60 6.77 -28.62
N TYR A 254 14.51 5.80 -28.69
CA TYR A 254 14.75 4.83 -27.62
C TYR A 254 15.12 5.53 -26.29
N ARG A 255 14.63 5.00 -25.17
CA ARG A 255 14.87 5.55 -23.82
C ARG A 255 15.47 4.57 -22.83
N GLY A 256 15.12 3.29 -22.89
CA GLY A 256 15.67 2.28 -21.98
C GLY A 256 14.75 1.09 -21.73
N VAL A 257 15.05 0.38 -20.64
CA VAL A 257 14.31 -0.79 -20.15
C VAL A 257 13.22 -0.35 -19.16
N VAL A 258 11.98 -0.77 -19.40
CA VAL A 258 10.87 -0.69 -18.43
C VAL A 258 10.97 -1.81 -17.41
N LEU A 259 11.12 -3.06 -17.88
CA LEU A 259 11.09 -4.27 -17.07
C LEU A 259 12.11 -5.27 -17.64
N ASN A 260 12.82 -5.98 -16.78
CA ASN A 260 13.77 -7.02 -17.20
C ASN A 260 13.03 -8.28 -17.70
N ASN A 261 13.74 -9.38 -17.94
CA ASN A 261 13.05 -10.68 -17.96
C ASN A 261 12.62 -11.00 -16.51
N PRO A 262 11.33 -11.22 -16.21
CA PRO A 262 10.87 -11.23 -14.83
C PRO A 262 11.37 -12.41 -13.99
N TRP A 263 11.28 -12.26 -12.67
CA TRP A 263 11.51 -13.34 -11.71
C TRP A 263 10.76 -14.61 -12.13
N GLU A 264 11.45 -15.75 -12.00
CA GLU A 264 10.94 -17.07 -12.38
C GLU A 264 10.53 -17.28 -13.86
N ASN A 265 10.69 -16.30 -14.74
CA ASN A 265 10.38 -16.43 -16.18
C ASN A 265 11.44 -17.20 -17.00
N ARG A 266 12.54 -17.61 -16.37
CA ARG A 266 13.62 -18.47 -16.91
C ARG A 266 14.29 -17.98 -18.21
N GLY A 267 14.31 -16.67 -18.50
CA GLY A 267 14.94 -16.13 -19.71
C GLY A 267 14.15 -16.39 -21.00
N ASN A 268 12.84 -16.63 -20.89
CA ASN A 268 11.93 -16.92 -21.99
C ASN A 268 11.15 -15.66 -22.42
N ASN A 269 10.13 -15.80 -23.26
CA ASN A 269 9.36 -14.65 -23.76
C ASN A 269 8.74 -13.80 -22.66
N ASN A 270 8.53 -12.53 -22.99
CA ASN A 270 8.13 -11.46 -22.09
C ASN A 270 7.15 -10.56 -22.85
N HIS A 271 6.00 -10.28 -22.25
CA HIS A 271 4.92 -9.51 -22.85
C HIS A 271 4.27 -8.69 -21.74
N ALA A 272 3.97 -7.41 -22.00
CA ALA A 272 3.46 -6.51 -20.97
C ALA A 272 2.57 -5.40 -21.52
N SER A 273 1.64 -4.95 -20.67
CA SER A 273 0.85 -3.73 -20.86
C SER A 273 1.06 -2.77 -19.68
N ILE A 274 0.84 -1.48 -19.93
CA ILE A 274 1.06 -0.39 -18.97
C ILE A 274 -0.23 0.42 -18.84
N VAL A 275 -0.68 0.67 -17.62
CA VAL A 275 -1.97 1.34 -17.37
C VAL A 275 -1.90 2.26 -16.15
N GLU A 276 -2.64 3.37 -16.19
CA GLU A 276 -2.88 4.25 -15.04
C GLU A 276 -4.22 3.89 -14.41
N TYR A 277 -4.23 3.64 -13.09
CA TYR A 277 -5.44 3.37 -12.32
C TYR A 277 -5.34 4.05 -10.95
N LYS A 278 -6.41 4.73 -10.52
CA LYS A 278 -6.47 5.49 -9.26
C LYS A 278 -5.25 6.40 -9.01
N ASN A 279 -4.75 7.05 -10.07
CA ASN A 279 -3.55 7.92 -10.09
C ASN A 279 -2.19 7.22 -9.87
N GLN A 280 -2.13 5.89 -9.91
CA GLN A 280 -0.89 5.10 -9.90
C GLN A 280 -0.72 4.41 -11.26
N TRP A 281 0.52 4.37 -11.76
CA TRP A 281 0.85 3.58 -12.95
C TRP A 281 1.28 2.16 -12.57
N TYR A 282 0.89 1.19 -13.38
CA TYR A 282 1.15 -0.23 -13.18
C TYR A 282 1.68 -0.85 -14.48
N ALA A 283 2.54 -1.86 -14.33
CA ALA A 283 2.96 -2.74 -15.42
C ALA A 283 2.40 -4.13 -15.16
N PHE A 284 1.57 -4.62 -16.08
CA PHE A 284 1.09 -6.00 -16.11
C PHE A 284 2.00 -6.79 -17.05
N TYR A 285 2.48 -7.94 -16.60
CA TYR A 285 3.42 -8.78 -17.35
C TYR A 285 3.18 -10.26 -17.06
N HIS A 286 3.91 -11.18 -17.70
CA HIS A 286 3.85 -12.61 -17.34
C HIS A 286 5.19 -13.18 -16.87
N ASN A 287 5.11 -14.16 -15.98
CA ASN A 287 6.20 -15.07 -15.65
C ASN A 287 5.72 -16.53 -15.77
N ARG A 288 6.41 -17.47 -15.12
CA ARG A 288 6.12 -18.90 -15.15
C ARG A 288 5.99 -19.50 -13.74
N ALA A 289 5.65 -18.69 -12.74
CA ALA A 289 5.72 -19.04 -11.33
C ALA A 289 4.86 -20.27 -10.95
N VAL A 290 3.58 -20.28 -11.31
CA VAL A 290 2.68 -21.43 -11.02
C VAL A 290 3.15 -22.69 -11.76
N SER A 291 3.70 -22.54 -12.97
CA SER A 291 4.28 -23.67 -13.70
C SER A 291 5.56 -24.18 -13.05
N ASN A 292 6.33 -23.35 -12.35
CA ASN A 292 7.56 -23.78 -11.67
C ASN A 292 7.24 -24.60 -10.42
N ASP A 293 6.23 -24.20 -9.65
CA ASP A 293 5.81 -24.95 -8.46
C ASP A 293 5.08 -26.27 -8.81
N ASN A 294 4.42 -26.34 -9.98
CA ASN A 294 3.70 -27.52 -10.46
C ASN A 294 4.55 -28.52 -11.30
N ASP A 295 5.87 -28.32 -11.42
CA ASP A 295 6.74 -29.05 -12.37
C ASP A 295 6.21 -29.04 -13.84
N GLY A 296 5.52 -27.97 -14.20
CA GLY A 296 4.88 -27.74 -15.51
C GLY A 296 5.84 -27.36 -16.64
N THR A 297 5.28 -26.92 -17.76
CA THR A 297 6.05 -26.66 -19.00
C THR A 297 6.41 -25.18 -19.18
N VAL A 298 7.46 -24.92 -19.95
CA VAL A 298 7.86 -23.54 -20.32
C VAL A 298 6.83 -22.82 -21.22
N TYR A 299 5.70 -23.44 -21.54
CA TYR A 299 4.57 -22.87 -22.28
C TYR A 299 3.35 -22.61 -21.39
N GLN A 300 3.54 -22.61 -20.07
CA GLN A 300 2.51 -22.36 -19.06
C GLN A 300 2.92 -21.15 -18.22
N ARG A 301 2.25 -20.02 -18.43
CA ARG A 301 2.58 -18.72 -17.84
C ARG A 301 1.55 -18.30 -16.79
N SER A 302 1.87 -17.22 -16.09
CA SER A 302 0.97 -16.59 -15.12
C SER A 302 1.13 -15.07 -15.21
N VAL A 303 0.02 -14.32 -15.10
CA VAL A 303 0.03 -12.85 -15.16
C VAL A 303 0.32 -12.23 -13.79
N ASN A 304 1.17 -11.22 -13.77
CA ASN A 304 1.67 -10.53 -12.59
C ASN A 304 1.47 -9.01 -12.76
N VAL A 305 1.48 -8.26 -11.66
CA VAL A 305 1.42 -6.80 -11.66
C VAL A 305 2.38 -6.21 -10.62
N ASP A 306 3.11 -5.17 -11.01
CA ASP A 306 3.90 -4.33 -10.10
C ASP A 306 3.71 -2.85 -10.44
N ARG A 307 4.05 -1.97 -9.49
CA ARG A 307 3.96 -0.51 -9.70
C ARG A 307 5.04 -0.02 -10.67
N LEU A 308 4.66 0.95 -11.50
CA LEU A 308 5.52 1.69 -12.41
C LEU A 308 5.54 3.16 -12.01
N TYR A 309 6.70 3.82 -12.09
CA TYR A 309 6.86 5.24 -11.76
C TYR A 309 7.53 6.00 -12.91
N TYR A 310 7.35 7.32 -12.93
CA TYR A 310 7.90 8.21 -13.96
C TYR A 310 8.77 9.33 -13.39
N ASN A 311 10.06 9.31 -13.71
CA ASN A 311 10.99 10.40 -13.43
C ASN A 311 10.92 11.43 -14.56
N GLY A 312 10.02 12.42 -14.43
CA GLY A 312 9.72 13.38 -15.49
C GLY A 312 9.14 12.69 -16.73
N THR A 313 9.96 12.58 -17.79
CA THR A 313 9.62 11.83 -19.02
C THR A 313 10.20 10.42 -19.08
N ALA A 314 11.09 10.03 -18.17
CA ALA A 314 11.62 8.67 -18.11
C ALA A 314 10.68 7.76 -17.30
N ILE A 315 10.48 6.53 -17.77
CA ILE A 315 9.97 5.44 -16.94
C ILE A 315 11.10 4.95 -16.04
N GLU A 316 10.85 4.84 -14.74
CA GLU A 316 11.72 4.15 -13.80
C GLU A 316 11.55 2.64 -13.96
N ARG A 317 12.63 1.86 -13.81
CA ARG A 317 12.55 0.41 -14.03
C ARG A 317 11.62 -0.21 -12.98
N VAL A 318 10.61 -0.93 -13.46
CA VAL A 318 9.71 -1.75 -12.63
C VAL A 318 10.54 -2.74 -11.83
N ASN A 319 10.31 -2.77 -10.53
CA ASN A 319 10.88 -3.74 -9.61
C ASN A 319 9.90 -4.91 -9.50
N ASP A 320 10.06 -5.93 -10.34
CA ASP A 320 9.18 -7.09 -10.39
C ASP A 320 9.28 -7.95 -9.13
N SER A 321 8.13 -8.33 -8.57
CA SER A 321 8.06 -8.95 -7.25
C SER A 321 7.02 -10.06 -7.16
N GLU A 322 7.16 -10.93 -6.16
CA GLU A 322 6.14 -11.91 -5.77
C GLU A 322 5.09 -11.28 -4.84
N ALA A 323 5.36 -10.11 -4.26
CA ALA A 323 4.47 -9.39 -3.34
C ALA A 323 3.56 -8.36 -4.05
N GLY A 324 3.67 -8.28 -5.38
CA GLY A 324 2.87 -7.44 -6.27
C GLY A 324 2.60 -6.03 -5.76
N VAL A 325 1.33 -5.74 -5.47
CA VAL A 325 0.86 -4.39 -5.15
C VAL A 325 -0.06 -4.39 -3.92
N PRO A 326 -0.05 -3.33 -3.10
CA PRO A 326 -0.97 -3.20 -1.96
C PRO A 326 -2.41 -2.94 -2.41
N GLN A 327 -3.33 -3.44 -1.60
CA GLN A 327 -4.76 -3.22 -1.69
C GLN A 327 -5.08 -1.72 -1.55
N ILE A 328 -5.88 -1.18 -2.47
CA ILE A 328 -6.23 0.25 -2.51
C ILE A 328 -7.67 0.54 -2.09
N LYS A 329 -8.48 -0.49 -1.80
CA LYS A 329 -9.87 -0.42 -1.35
C LYS A 329 -10.21 -1.69 -0.55
N TYR A 330 -10.96 -1.59 0.55
CA TYR A 330 -11.47 -2.79 1.23
C TYR A 330 -12.71 -3.36 0.55
N VAL A 331 -12.88 -4.68 0.63
CA VAL A 331 -14.06 -5.39 0.14
C VAL A 331 -15.20 -5.22 1.14
N ASP A 332 -16.37 -4.76 0.70
CA ASP A 332 -17.54 -4.61 1.57
C ASP A 332 -18.12 -5.99 1.93
N ALA A 333 -18.13 -6.33 3.23
CA ALA A 333 -18.71 -7.58 3.72
C ALA A 333 -20.21 -7.71 3.43
N PHE A 334 -20.94 -6.58 3.40
CA PHE A 334 -22.41 -6.51 3.28
C PHE A 334 -22.89 -6.39 1.83
N ALA A 335 -21.99 -6.14 0.89
CA ALA A 335 -22.25 -6.25 -0.54
C ALA A 335 -22.41 -7.72 -0.98
N ARG A 336 -23.08 -7.96 -2.11
CA ARG A 336 -23.00 -9.24 -2.81
C ARG A 336 -21.58 -9.37 -3.39
N ASN A 337 -20.86 -10.40 -2.95
CA ASN A 337 -19.52 -10.72 -3.44
C ASN A 337 -19.60 -12.00 -4.28
N GLU A 338 -19.25 -11.93 -5.57
CA GLU A 338 -19.17 -13.12 -6.43
C GLU A 338 -18.01 -14.02 -5.96
N ALA A 339 -18.24 -15.32 -5.89
CA ALA A 339 -17.31 -16.27 -5.30
C ALA A 339 -16.00 -16.41 -6.11
N GLU A 340 -16.08 -16.19 -7.42
CA GLU A 340 -14.94 -16.06 -8.33
C GLU A 340 -14.09 -14.78 -8.13
N THR A 341 -14.30 -14.02 -7.05
CA THR A 341 -13.52 -12.82 -6.68
C THR A 341 -12.61 -13.14 -5.49
N PHE A 342 -11.30 -13.29 -5.72
CA PHE A 342 -10.35 -13.70 -4.68
C PHE A 342 -8.92 -13.22 -4.93
N ASP A 343 -8.08 -13.26 -3.89
CA ASP A 343 -6.63 -12.96 -3.89
C ASP A 343 -5.80 -14.25 -3.95
N ASN A 344 -6.29 -15.33 -3.34
CA ASN A 344 -5.59 -16.61 -3.30
C ASN A 344 -6.56 -17.79 -3.35
N GLU A 345 -6.08 -18.93 -3.80
CA GLU A 345 -6.82 -20.19 -3.82
C GLU A 345 -5.92 -21.40 -3.57
N ASN A 346 -6.56 -22.54 -3.31
CA ASN A 346 -5.96 -23.83 -3.56
C ASN A 346 -7.05 -24.83 -3.97
N GLY A 347 -6.85 -25.48 -5.11
CA GLY A 347 -7.60 -26.67 -5.55
C GLY A 347 -8.94 -26.37 -6.23
N ILE A 348 -9.27 -25.11 -6.50
CA ILE A 348 -10.56 -24.74 -7.12
C ILE A 348 -10.49 -24.77 -8.65
N GLU A 349 -11.65 -24.99 -9.27
CA GLU A 349 -11.90 -24.69 -10.69
C GLU A 349 -13.01 -23.63 -10.78
N THR A 350 -13.18 -22.99 -11.94
CA THR A 350 -14.32 -22.09 -12.22
C THR A 350 -15.08 -22.57 -13.45
N GLU A 351 -16.41 -22.55 -13.38
CA GLU A 351 -17.29 -22.74 -14.54
C GLU A 351 -18.42 -21.71 -14.56
N ALA A 352 -18.99 -21.47 -15.74
CA ALA A 352 -20.11 -20.55 -15.91
C ALA A 352 -21.32 -21.01 -15.10
N ALA A 353 -22.00 -20.07 -14.46
CA ALA A 353 -23.20 -20.34 -13.66
C ALA A 353 -24.48 -20.20 -14.49
N SER A 354 -25.53 -20.93 -14.11
CA SER A 354 -26.89 -20.71 -14.62
C SER A 354 -27.55 -19.44 -14.01
N GLU A 355 -26.92 -18.86 -13.00
CA GLU A 355 -27.28 -17.61 -12.33
C GLU A 355 -26.04 -16.70 -12.19
N GLY A 356 -25.95 -15.62 -12.96
CA GLY A 356 -24.83 -14.67 -12.89
C GLY A 356 -23.66 -14.99 -13.84
N THR A 357 -22.43 -14.77 -13.38
CA THR A 357 -21.17 -14.88 -14.14
C THR A 357 -20.60 -16.30 -14.09
N GLN A 358 -19.80 -16.61 -13.08
CA GLN A 358 -19.18 -17.91 -12.86
C GLN A 358 -19.66 -18.51 -11.51
N ASN A 359 -19.04 -19.62 -11.13
CA ASN A 359 -19.01 -20.09 -9.75
C ASN A 359 -17.66 -20.75 -9.48
N LEU A 360 -17.24 -20.81 -8.21
CA LEU A 360 -16.20 -21.73 -7.77
C LEU A 360 -16.75 -23.16 -7.76
N MET A 361 -16.02 -24.10 -8.33
CA MET A 361 -16.17 -25.53 -8.09
C MET A 361 -15.24 -25.92 -6.93
N MET A 362 -15.81 -26.38 -5.82
CA MET A 362 -15.07 -26.67 -4.58
C MET A 362 -15.29 -28.11 -4.12
N GLY A 363 -14.23 -28.79 -3.69
CA GLY A 363 -14.26 -30.14 -3.12
C GLY A 363 -14.09 -30.17 -1.61
N ASN A 364 -13.15 -30.99 -1.12
CA ASN A 364 -12.88 -31.17 0.31
C ASN A 364 -11.43 -30.82 0.63
N GLY A 365 -11.24 -29.70 1.31
CA GLY A 365 -9.93 -29.11 1.59
C GLY A 365 -9.62 -27.90 0.71
N ASP A 366 -10.31 -27.77 -0.44
CA ASP A 366 -10.13 -26.66 -1.38
C ASP A 366 -10.69 -25.36 -0.81
N TRP A 367 -10.06 -24.23 -1.11
CA TRP A 367 -10.42 -22.93 -0.54
C TRP A 367 -10.08 -21.74 -1.46
N VAL A 368 -10.74 -20.62 -1.20
CA VAL A 368 -10.31 -19.27 -1.66
C VAL A 368 -10.11 -18.33 -0.47
N LYS A 369 -9.32 -17.29 -0.67
CA LYS A 369 -9.08 -16.19 0.27
C LYS A 369 -9.49 -14.88 -0.40
N VAL A 370 -10.29 -14.09 0.29
CA VAL A 370 -10.59 -12.69 -0.06
C VAL A 370 -9.86 -11.80 0.94
N SER A 371 -9.00 -10.92 0.45
CA SER A 371 -8.17 -10.02 1.27
C SER A 371 -8.96 -8.79 1.73
N GLY A 372 -8.73 -8.37 2.98
CA GLY A 372 -9.21 -7.06 3.47
C GLY A 372 -10.71 -6.83 3.32
N VAL A 373 -11.52 -7.72 3.87
CA VAL A 373 -12.99 -7.61 3.91
C VAL A 373 -13.40 -6.79 5.14
N ASP A 374 -14.07 -5.66 4.94
CA ASP A 374 -14.52 -4.76 6.01
C ASP A 374 -15.93 -5.12 6.51
N PHE A 375 -16.01 -5.56 7.76
CA PHE A 375 -17.24 -5.87 8.49
C PHE A 375 -17.80 -4.66 9.26
N GLY A 376 -17.14 -3.51 9.21
CA GLY A 376 -17.55 -2.26 9.86
C GLY A 376 -17.81 -2.44 11.36
N SER A 377 -18.95 -1.94 11.84
CA SER A 377 -19.37 -2.11 13.26
C SER A 377 -19.79 -3.54 13.62
N GLY A 378 -20.03 -4.40 12.62
CA GLY A 378 -19.94 -5.85 12.76
C GLY A 378 -21.09 -6.65 12.13
N ALA A 379 -20.73 -7.77 11.48
CA ALA A 379 -21.68 -8.77 10.99
C ALA A 379 -21.90 -9.89 12.01
N SER A 380 -23.10 -10.47 12.06
CA SER A 380 -23.47 -11.61 12.90
C SER A 380 -24.04 -12.80 12.11
N GLY A 381 -23.95 -12.76 10.78
CA GLY A 381 -24.44 -13.81 9.89
C GLY A 381 -23.87 -13.72 8.48
N LEU A 382 -24.23 -14.70 7.67
CA LEU A 382 -23.79 -14.89 6.28
C LEU A 382 -24.91 -15.53 5.47
N ASP A 383 -25.19 -14.98 4.29
CA ASP A 383 -25.88 -15.67 3.19
C ASP A 383 -24.86 -16.17 2.18
N LEU A 384 -25.04 -17.37 1.64
CA LEU A 384 -24.26 -17.87 0.52
C LEU A 384 -25.13 -18.62 -0.50
N ARG A 385 -24.85 -18.44 -1.79
CA ARG A 385 -25.55 -19.04 -2.93
C ARG A 385 -24.74 -20.20 -3.49
N TYR A 386 -25.28 -21.41 -3.39
CA TYR A 386 -24.55 -22.64 -3.70
C TYR A 386 -25.42 -23.65 -4.45
N ALA A 387 -24.77 -24.58 -5.16
CA ALA A 387 -25.41 -25.75 -5.76
C ALA A 387 -24.59 -27.00 -5.41
N ALA A 388 -25.25 -28.07 -4.98
CA ALA A 388 -24.57 -29.29 -4.51
C ALA A 388 -25.39 -30.55 -4.84
N GLN A 389 -24.80 -31.57 -5.46
CA GLN A 389 -25.51 -32.82 -5.78
C GLN A 389 -25.66 -33.77 -4.57
N ASN A 390 -24.86 -33.58 -3.53
CA ASN A 390 -24.97 -34.28 -2.25
C ASN A 390 -24.86 -33.24 -1.13
N ALA A 391 -25.26 -33.59 0.09
CA ALA A 391 -25.04 -32.70 1.23
C ALA A 391 -23.54 -32.55 1.53
N SER A 392 -23.12 -31.33 1.82
CA SER A 392 -21.73 -30.95 2.12
C SER A 392 -21.71 -29.83 3.17
N SER A 393 -20.56 -29.21 3.39
CA SER A 393 -20.48 -27.96 4.15
C SER A 393 -19.34 -27.06 3.70
N MET A 394 -19.49 -25.77 4.01
CA MET A 394 -18.46 -24.74 3.83
C MET A 394 -18.03 -24.19 5.19
N GLN A 395 -16.74 -23.91 5.34
CA GLN A 395 -16.15 -23.27 6.51
C GLN A 395 -15.73 -21.85 6.16
N ILE A 396 -16.10 -20.91 7.03
CA ILE A 396 -15.67 -19.51 6.97
C ILE A 396 -14.61 -19.32 8.04
N ILE A 397 -13.45 -18.80 7.68
CA ILE A 397 -12.28 -18.71 8.57
C ILE A 397 -11.64 -17.34 8.38
N LEU A 398 -11.32 -16.66 9.48
CA LEU A 398 -10.72 -15.33 9.45
C LEU A 398 -9.21 -15.41 9.62
N ASP A 399 -8.51 -14.49 8.96
CA ASP A 399 -7.10 -14.11 9.11
C ASP A 399 -6.04 -15.18 8.75
N GLY A 400 -6.39 -16.46 8.77
CA GLY A 400 -5.50 -17.54 8.32
C GLY A 400 -6.22 -18.88 8.17
N ILE A 401 -5.92 -19.61 7.10
CA ILE A 401 -6.55 -20.90 6.73
C ILE A 401 -6.48 -21.99 7.83
N ASN A 402 -5.50 -21.91 8.73
CA ASN A 402 -5.28 -22.84 9.84
C ASN A 402 -6.06 -22.48 11.12
N ASN A 403 -6.74 -21.33 11.16
CA ASN A 403 -7.56 -20.94 12.31
C ASN A 403 -8.80 -21.83 12.47
N SER A 404 -9.40 -21.76 13.66
CA SER A 404 -10.72 -22.35 13.90
C SER A 404 -11.78 -21.62 13.05
N PRO A 405 -12.66 -22.31 12.32
CA PRO A 405 -13.72 -21.66 11.56
C PRO A 405 -14.65 -20.82 12.44
N LEU A 406 -14.94 -19.61 11.99
CA LEU A 406 -15.97 -18.72 12.54
C LEU A 406 -17.35 -19.40 12.50
N VAL A 407 -17.66 -20.05 11.38
CA VAL A 407 -18.88 -20.83 11.19
C VAL A 407 -18.65 -21.96 10.17
N THR A 408 -19.39 -23.06 10.33
CA THR A 408 -19.47 -24.14 9.33
C THR A 408 -20.91 -24.22 8.80
N VAL A 409 -21.15 -23.67 7.62
CA VAL A 409 -22.47 -23.63 6.98
C VAL A 409 -22.78 -25.01 6.40
N GLN A 410 -23.92 -25.57 6.78
CA GLN A 410 -24.39 -26.87 6.27
C GLN A 410 -25.10 -26.67 4.93
N LEU A 411 -24.66 -27.40 3.91
CA LEU A 411 -25.16 -27.31 2.54
C LEU A 411 -26.01 -28.55 2.25
N ALA A 412 -27.31 -28.36 2.03
CA ALA A 412 -28.22 -29.45 1.70
C ALA A 412 -28.01 -29.90 0.24
N ALA A 413 -28.39 -31.14 -0.08
CA ALA A 413 -28.42 -31.56 -1.47
C ALA A 413 -29.49 -30.76 -2.25
N THR A 414 -29.06 -30.12 -3.33
CA THR A 414 -29.88 -29.45 -4.33
C THR A 414 -30.19 -30.39 -5.50
N ASP A 415 -31.14 -30.03 -6.38
CA ASP A 415 -31.52 -30.90 -7.50
C ASP A 415 -30.47 -30.99 -8.64
N GLY A 416 -29.36 -30.25 -8.56
CA GLY A 416 -28.24 -30.36 -9.50
C GLY A 416 -27.13 -29.34 -9.28
N TRP A 417 -25.97 -29.56 -9.92
CA TRP A 417 -24.77 -28.69 -9.87
C TRP A 417 -24.98 -27.24 -10.33
N GLN A 418 -26.10 -26.96 -10.99
CA GLN A 418 -26.46 -25.69 -11.62
C GLN A 418 -27.89 -25.28 -11.22
N THR A 419 -28.31 -25.68 -10.01
CA THR A 419 -29.64 -25.40 -9.43
C THR A 419 -29.43 -24.82 -8.03
N TYR A 420 -29.24 -23.51 -7.95
CA TYR A 420 -28.73 -22.89 -6.73
C TYR A 420 -29.81 -22.71 -5.65
N GLN A 421 -29.37 -22.85 -4.40
CA GLN A 421 -30.11 -22.49 -3.20
C GLN A 421 -29.28 -21.51 -2.36
N THR A 422 -29.94 -20.77 -1.48
CA THR A 422 -29.26 -19.88 -0.54
C THR A 422 -29.25 -20.53 0.83
N ALA A 423 -28.07 -20.76 1.40
CA ALA A 423 -27.90 -21.15 2.79
C ALA A 423 -27.53 -19.92 3.61
N SER A 424 -28.18 -19.76 4.77
CA SER A 424 -27.87 -18.69 5.72
C SER A 424 -27.35 -19.27 7.03
N ALA A 425 -26.39 -18.59 7.65
CA ALA A 425 -25.83 -18.95 8.96
C ALA A 425 -25.70 -17.73 9.87
N SER A 426 -25.54 -17.97 11.18
CA SER A 426 -25.36 -16.94 12.20
C SER A 426 -24.23 -17.30 13.14
N PHE A 427 -23.50 -16.30 13.62
CA PHE A 427 -22.30 -16.44 14.45
C PHE A 427 -22.17 -15.24 15.40
N ALA A 428 -21.18 -15.28 16.31
CA ALA A 428 -20.90 -14.17 17.22
C ALA A 428 -20.27 -12.99 16.45
N THR A 429 -20.70 -11.76 16.74
CA THR A 429 -20.40 -10.58 15.91
C THR A 429 -18.90 -10.38 15.62
N VAL A 430 -18.56 -10.22 14.34
CA VAL A 430 -17.22 -9.94 13.80
C VAL A 430 -17.22 -8.52 13.25
N SER A 431 -16.24 -7.69 13.62
CA SER A 431 -16.18 -6.26 13.29
C SER A 431 -14.76 -5.80 12.96
N GLY A 432 -14.64 -4.79 12.09
CA GLY A 432 -13.38 -4.38 11.48
C GLY A 432 -13.03 -5.16 10.22
N VAL A 433 -11.78 -5.03 9.78
CA VAL A 433 -11.29 -5.60 8.52
C VAL A 433 -10.52 -6.88 8.76
N HIS A 434 -10.84 -7.95 8.02
CA HIS A 434 -10.23 -9.28 8.14
C HIS A 434 -9.93 -9.89 6.75
N ASP A 435 -8.95 -10.80 6.68
CA ASP A 435 -8.81 -11.70 5.54
C ASP A 435 -9.84 -12.85 5.69
N VAL A 436 -10.64 -13.14 4.67
CA VAL A 436 -11.72 -14.13 4.73
C VAL A 436 -11.40 -15.35 3.85
N TYR A 437 -11.27 -16.51 4.47
CA TYR A 437 -11.12 -17.79 3.79
C TYR A 437 -12.46 -18.52 3.71
N LEU A 438 -12.82 -18.97 2.50
CA LEU A 438 -13.95 -19.85 2.22
C LEU A 438 -13.39 -21.23 1.89
N ARG A 439 -13.63 -22.24 2.76
CA ARG A 439 -13.10 -23.61 2.57
C ARG A 439 -14.21 -24.64 2.42
N GLY A 440 -14.14 -25.46 1.37
CA GLY A 440 -15.06 -26.59 1.16
C GLY A 440 -14.70 -27.83 1.97
N THR A 441 -15.71 -28.56 2.47
CA THR A 441 -15.54 -29.86 3.16
C THR A 441 -16.29 -30.99 2.45
N GLY A 442 -16.41 -30.91 1.12
CA GLY A 442 -17.19 -31.83 0.28
C GLY A 442 -17.76 -31.11 -0.94
N TYR A 443 -17.97 -31.84 -2.03
CA TYR A 443 -18.18 -31.23 -3.35
C TYR A 443 -19.46 -30.39 -3.50
N HIS A 444 -19.30 -29.13 -3.90
CA HIS A 444 -20.36 -28.16 -4.24
C HIS A 444 -19.82 -27.03 -5.13
N ASN A 445 -20.71 -26.30 -5.79
CA ASN A 445 -20.39 -25.03 -6.45
C ASN A 445 -20.83 -23.87 -5.53
N LEU A 446 -20.03 -22.80 -5.42
CA LEU A 446 -20.37 -21.53 -4.75
C LEU A 446 -20.39 -20.39 -5.78
N ASN A 447 -21.49 -19.63 -5.84
CA ASN A 447 -21.72 -18.57 -6.83
C ASN A 447 -21.54 -17.16 -6.24
N TRP A 448 -22.16 -16.84 -5.10
CA TRP A 448 -21.91 -15.60 -4.36
C TRP A 448 -22.06 -15.79 -2.85
N TYR A 449 -21.53 -14.84 -2.08
CA TYR A 449 -21.69 -14.76 -0.63
C TYR A 449 -21.89 -13.30 -0.18
N ARG A 450 -22.48 -13.11 1.01
CA ARG A 450 -22.74 -11.78 1.61
C ARG A 450 -22.93 -11.89 3.12
N PHE A 451 -22.19 -11.13 3.90
CA PHE A 451 -22.37 -11.06 5.36
C PHE A 451 -23.57 -10.19 5.77
N THR A 452 -24.13 -10.47 6.94
CA THR A 452 -25.38 -9.85 7.43
C THR A 452 -25.30 -9.52 8.92
N GLY A 453 -26.15 -8.59 9.40
CA GLY A 453 -26.27 -8.25 10.82
C GLY A 453 -25.64 -6.93 11.27
N GLY A 454 -25.18 -6.08 10.35
CA GLY A 454 -24.67 -4.73 10.64
C GLY A 454 -25.69 -3.85 11.37
N GLY A 455 -25.53 -3.70 12.69
CA GLY A 455 -26.42 -2.92 13.55
C GLY A 455 -25.65 -2.16 14.63
N ILE A 456 -25.67 -0.83 14.55
CA ILE A 456 -24.95 0.05 15.48
C ILE A 456 -25.49 -0.10 16.91
N THR A 457 -24.64 -0.47 17.86
CA THR A 457 -25.00 -0.58 19.28
C THR A 457 -24.39 0.57 20.10
N THR A 458 -25.08 1.70 20.16
CA THR A 458 -24.76 2.77 21.13
C THR A 458 -24.98 2.24 22.55
N SER A 459 -23.94 2.24 23.37
CA SER A 459 -23.97 1.67 24.72
C SER A 459 -24.75 2.54 25.70
N SER A 460 -25.84 2.00 26.26
CA SER A 460 -26.57 2.59 27.39
C SER A 460 -26.76 1.55 28.50
N SER A 461 -26.35 1.88 29.72
CA SER A 461 -26.37 0.97 30.86
C SER A 461 -27.79 0.73 31.39
N SER A 462 -28.13 -0.54 31.60
CA SER A 462 -29.49 -0.96 31.96
C SER A 462 -29.87 -0.61 33.40
N SER A 463 -30.76 0.38 33.55
CA SER A 463 -31.46 0.68 34.80
C SER A 463 -32.97 0.79 34.56
N SER A 464 -33.63 -0.36 34.52
CA SER A 464 -35.08 -0.46 34.27
C SER A 464 -35.89 -0.01 35.50
N SER A 465 -36.38 1.22 35.47
CA SER A 465 -37.52 1.66 36.28
C SER A 465 -38.72 1.96 35.38
N SER A 466 -39.89 1.47 35.76
CA SER A 466 -41.05 1.39 34.87
C SER A 466 -41.93 2.64 34.88
N SER A 467 -42.11 3.26 33.72
CA SER A 467 -43.23 4.16 33.45
C SER A 467 -43.61 4.15 31.98
N SER A 468 -44.91 4.15 31.70
CA SER A 468 -45.48 4.20 30.35
C SER A 468 -45.99 5.60 30.01
N SER A 469 -45.74 6.09 28.80
CA SER A 469 -46.68 6.96 28.05
C SER A 469 -46.18 7.35 26.65
N SER A 470 -47.15 7.54 25.74
CA SER A 470 -47.15 8.40 24.54
C SER A 470 -45.93 8.41 23.61
N SER A 471 -46.13 7.90 22.40
CA SER A 471 -45.36 8.30 21.22
C SER A 471 -45.66 9.76 20.82
N SER A 472 -44.64 10.44 20.32
CA SER A 472 -44.74 11.72 19.59
C SER A 472 -43.79 11.63 18.40
N GLY A 473 -44.31 11.77 17.17
CA GLY A 473 -43.50 11.69 15.96
C GLY A 473 -42.43 12.78 15.91
N GLY A 474 -41.24 12.42 15.44
CA GLY A 474 -40.22 13.37 15.04
C GLY A 474 -40.45 13.87 13.61
N SER A 475 -39.72 14.90 13.21
CA SER A 475 -39.58 15.27 11.81
C SER A 475 -38.41 14.50 11.24
N HIS A 476 -38.68 13.66 10.25
CA HIS A 476 -37.72 12.96 9.43
C HIS A 476 -37.22 13.88 8.31
N ASP A 477 -35.92 13.86 8.02
CA ASP A 477 -35.33 14.64 6.93
C ASP A 477 -34.96 13.69 5.77
N ILE A 478 -35.49 13.99 4.58
CA ILE A 478 -35.34 13.18 3.37
C ILE A 478 -34.67 14.01 2.28
N THR A 479 -33.65 13.43 1.64
CA THR A 479 -32.94 13.98 0.49
C THR A 479 -33.03 12.99 -0.67
N VAL A 480 -33.52 13.41 -1.83
CA VAL A 480 -33.55 12.59 -3.05
C VAL A 480 -32.57 13.18 -4.07
N ARG A 481 -31.63 12.39 -4.58
CA ARG A 481 -30.73 12.79 -5.66
C ARG A 481 -31.30 12.33 -6.99
N MET A 482 -31.64 13.27 -7.87
CA MET A 482 -32.33 12.99 -9.13
C MET A 482 -32.11 14.05 -10.23
N SER A 483 -32.43 13.70 -11.47
CA SER A 483 -32.43 14.56 -12.64
C SER A 483 -33.55 14.18 -13.62
N GLY A 484 -34.20 15.15 -14.24
CA GLY A 484 -35.06 14.93 -15.40
C GLY A 484 -34.25 14.93 -16.70
N VAL A 485 -34.81 14.44 -17.80
CA VAL A 485 -34.15 14.50 -19.13
C VAL A 485 -34.33 15.86 -19.81
N VAL A 486 -35.47 16.53 -19.61
CA VAL A 486 -35.82 17.80 -20.27
C VAL A 486 -35.67 19.01 -19.34
N GLY A 487 -35.76 18.82 -18.02
CA GLY A 487 -35.63 19.87 -17.00
C GLY A 487 -36.95 20.57 -16.64
N ASP A 488 -38.06 19.84 -16.76
CA ASP A 488 -39.43 20.26 -16.43
C ASP A 488 -40.25 19.09 -15.81
N GLU A 489 -39.61 17.96 -15.53
CA GLU A 489 -40.20 16.74 -14.97
C GLU A 489 -40.73 16.99 -13.55
N SER A 490 -41.89 16.40 -13.21
CA SER A 490 -42.54 16.60 -11.91
C SER A 490 -42.51 15.32 -11.09
N VAL A 491 -41.84 15.36 -9.94
CA VAL A 491 -41.68 14.23 -9.02
C VAL A 491 -42.27 14.56 -7.66
N GLU A 492 -43.04 13.63 -7.11
CA GLU A 492 -43.60 13.65 -5.77
C GLU A 492 -42.82 12.72 -4.84
N LEU A 493 -42.39 13.25 -3.68
CA LEU A 493 -42.07 12.42 -2.53
C LEU A 493 -43.37 12.06 -1.82
N GLN A 494 -43.66 10.76 -1.71
CA GLN A 494 -44.83 10.25 -1.01
C GLN A 494 -44.39 9.41 0.19
N VAL A 495 -45.09 9.54 1.32
CA VAL A 495 -44.82 8.81 2.56
C VAL A 495 -46.15 8.31 3.13
N GLY A 496 -46.27 7.02 3.38
CA GLY A 496 -47.53 6.39 3.79
C GLY A 496 -48.68 6.63 2.79
N GLY A 497 -48.35 6.77 1.49
CA GLY A 497 -49.31 7.13 0.43
C GLY A 497 -49.78 8.59 0.44
N THR A 498 -49.13 9.48 1.18
CA THR A 498 -49.40 10.93 1.19
C THR A 498 -48.24 11.70 0.57
N THR A 499 -48.51 12.54 -0.43
CA THR A 499 -47.52 13.46 -1.01
C THR A 499 -47.03 14.46 0.03
N VAL A 500 -45.74 14.35 0.38
CA VAL A 500 -45.02 15.20 1.32
C VAL A 500 -44.49 16.45 0.64
N GLN A 501 -43.97 16.30 -0.58
CA GLN A 501 -43.34 17.37 -1.34
C GLN A 501 -43.46 17.07 -2.84
N THR A 502 -43.51 18.10 -3.67
CA THR A 502 -43.43 17.99 -5.14
C THR A 502 -42.31 18.89 -5.65
N TRP A 503 -41.47 18.37 -6.54
CA TRP A 503 -40.36 19.11 -7.14
C TRP A 503 -40.45 19.07 -8.67
N THR A 504 -40.09 20.18 -9.31
CA THR A 504 -39.74 20.22 -10.74
C THR A 504 -38.24 19.99 -10.87
N LEU A 505 -37.81 19.02 -11.69
CA LEU A 505 -36.40 18.64 -11.80
C LEU A 505 -35.65 19.50 -12.81
N SER A 506 -34.33 19.61 -12.64
CA SER A 506 -33.41 20.09 -13.69
C SER A 506 -32.81 18.93 -14.49
N THR A 507 -32.17 19.24 -15.62
CA THR A 507 -31.37 18.27 -16.40
C THR A 507 -30.04 17.87 -15.73
N GLY A 508 -29.63 18.57 -14.68
CA GLY A 508 -28.50 18.20 -13.84
C GLY A 508 -28.95 17.36 -12.63
N MET A 509 -28.11 16.39 -12.25
CA MET A 509 -28.26 15.63 -11.01
C MET A 509 -28.12 16.54 -9.80
N MET A 510 -29.19 16.69 -9.02
CA MET A 510 -29.24 17.56 -7.84
C MET A 510 -29.93 16.87 -6.67
N ASN A 511 -29.66 17.36 -5.46
CA ASN A 511 -30.28 16.90 -4.22
C ASN A 511 -31.51 17.77 -3.91
N TYR A 512 -32.67 17.14 -3.76
CA TYR A 512 -33.94 17.79 -3.43
C TYR A 512 -34.38 17.33 -2.04
N THR A 513 -34.66 18.28 -1.14
CA THR A 513 -34.90 17.99 0.28
C THR A 513 -36.34 18.25 0.72
N ALA A 514 -36.79 17.48 1.71
CA ALA A 514 -38.08 17.63 2.38
C ALA A 514 -38.02 17.11 3.82
N SER A 515 -38.72 17.78 4.74
CA SER A 515 -38.86 17.37 6.14
C SER A 515 -40.31 16.94 6.41
N THR A 516 -40.53 15.84 7.11
CA THR A 516 -41.89 15.30 7.32
C THR A 516 -42.10 14.58 8.65
N ASN A 517 -43.30 14.72 9.22
CA ASN A 517 -43.75 13.93 10.38
C ASN A 517 -44.65 12.74 9.94
N ALA A 518 -44.68 12.41 8.64
CA ALA A 518 -45.41 11.25 8.12
C ALA A 518 -44.60 9.97 8.31
N SER A 519 -45.31 8.84 8.41
CA SER A 519 -44.77 7.49 8.62
C SER A 519 -45.46 6.49 7.71
N GLY A 520 -44.82 5.38 7.40
CA GLY A 520 -45.26 4.45 6.36
C GLY A 520 -44.39 4.56 5.11
N GLU A 521 -44.59 3.60 4.20
CA GLU A 521 -43.81 3.42 2.97
C GLU A 521 -43.45 4.72 2.23
N VAL A 522 -42.15 4.89 1.96
CA VAL A 522 -41.59 6.01 1.20
C VAL A 522 -41.50 5.65 -0.28
N ARG A 523 -41.99 6.55 -1.13
CA ARG A 523 -41.97 6.43 -2.60
C ARG A 523 -41.51 7.72 -3.26
N VAL A 524 -40.70 7.60 -4.31
CA VAL A 524 -40.38 8.69 -5.24
C VAL A 524 -41.19 8.46 -6.51
N ALA A 525 -42.25 9.23 -6.69
CA ALA A 525 -43.27 9.03 -7.72
C ALA A 525 -43.18 10.09 -8.83
N PHE A 526 -42.95 9.66 -10.05
CA PHE A 526 -42.96 10.52 -11.24
C PHE A 526 -44.37 10.56 -11.86
N VAL A 527 -44.84 11.76 -12.22
CA VAL A 527 -46.19 11.98 -12.79
C VAL A 527 -46.15 13.07 -13.88
N ASN A 528 -45.60 12.77 -15.07
CA ASN A 528 -45.60 13.69 -16.23
C ASN A 528 -45.35 13.01 -17.59
N ASP A 529 -46.26 12.16 -18.06
CA ASP A 529 -46.12 11.28 -19.25
C ASP A 529 -46.26 11.96 -20.63
N SER A 530 -45.47 12.99 -20.92
CA SER A 530 -45.15 13.36 -22.31
C SER A 530 -43.88 12.62 -22.75
N GLY A 531 -43.96 11.74 -23.76
CA GLY A 531 -43.04 10.62 -24.01
C GLY A 531 -41.55 10.87 -24.34
N ASP A 532 -41.00 12.04 -24.05
CA ASP A 532 -39.55 12.31 -24.02
C ASP A 532 -39.08 12.76 -22.60
N ARG A 533 -39.95 12.63 -21.58
CA ARG A 533 -39.71 13.06 -20.19
C ARG A 533 -39.46 11.85 -19.28
N ASP A 534 -38.20 11.48 -19.15
CA ASP A 534 -37.77 10.49 -18.15
C ASP A 534 -37.17 11.17 -16.92
N VAL A 535 -37.20 10.48 -15.78
CA VAL A 535 -36.46 10.84 -14.57
C VAL A 535 -35.46 9.76 -14.23
N ARG A 536 -34.24 10.16 -13.88
CA ARG A 536 -33.24 9.32 -13.20
C ARG A 536 -33.21 9.69 -11.72
N VAL A 537 -33.41 8.71 -10.85
CA VAL A 537 -33.21 8.80 -9.40
C VAL A 537 -31.99 7.95 -9.07
N ASP A 538 -31.02 8.54 -8.36
CA ASP A 538 -29.72 7.93 -8.04
C ASP A 538 -29.78 7.35 -6.61
N TYR A 539 -30.12 8.17 -5.60
CA TYR A 539 -30.43 7.68 -4.26
C TYR A 539 -31.49 8.49 -3.51
N LEU A 540 -32.00 7.89 -2.44
CA LEU A 540 -32.74 8.56 -1.38
C LEU A 540 -31.98 8.40 -0.06
N ILE A 541 -31.73 9.51 0.65
CA ILE A 541 -31.24 9.53 2.03
C ILE A 541 -32.43 9.83 2.94
N ALA A 542 -32.68 9.00 3.96
CA ALA A 542 -33.64 9.26 5.03
C ALA A 542 -32.96 9.14 6.39
N ASP A 543 -33.10 10.15 7.25
CA ASP A 543 -32.50 10.21 8.59
C ASP A 543 -30.98 9.90 8.64
N GLY A 544 -30.27 10.16 7.53
CA GLY A 544 -28.83 9.91 7.37
C GLY A 544 -28.45 8.55 6.78
N VAL A 545 -29.42 7.68 6.45
CA VAL A 545 -29.20 6.39 5.77
C VAL A 545 -29.50 6.52 4.28
N THR A 546 -28.54 6.16 3.43
CA THR A 546 -28.68 6.16 1.96
C THR A 546 -29.28 4.84 1.46
N TYR A 547 -30.22 4.94 0.52
CA TYR A 547 -30.84 3.85 -0.21
C TYR A 547 -30.69 4.11 -1.71
N GLN A 548 -29.93 3.24 -2.40
CA GLN A 548 -29.72 3.31 -3.85
C GLN A 548 -31.02 3.00 -4.60
N ALA A 549 -31.28 3.67 -5.73
CA ALA A 549 -32.50 3.43 -6.51
C ALA A 549 -32.43 2.12 -7.31
N GLU A 550 -31.24 1.76 -7.81
CA GLU A 550 -30.93 0.51 -8.48
C GLU A 550 -31.04 -0.73 -7.59
N ASP A 551 -31.01 -0.60 -6.27
CA ASP A 551 -31.25 -1.71 -5.33
C ASP A 551 -32.75 -1.99 -5.10
N GLN A 552 -33.65 -1.10 -5.51
CA GLN A 552 -35.07 -1.22 -5.18
C GLN A 552 -35.82 -2.15 -6.14
N GLN A 553 -36.49 -3.15 -5.56
CA GLN A 553 -37.31 -4.13 -6.31
C GLN A 553 -38.62 -3.55 -6.83
N ASP A 554 -39.16 -2.52 -6.19
CA ASP A 554 -40.40 -1.86 -6.60
C ASP A 554 -40.09 -0.59 -7.40
N ASN A 555 -39.98 -0.73 -8.72
CA ASN A 555 -39.98 0.41 -9.64
C ASN A 555 -41.13 0.29 -10.65
N THR A 556 -42.28 0.86 -10.27
CA THR A 556 -43.49 0.90 -11.10
C THR A 556 -43.44 1.91 -12.26
N GLY A 557 -42.38 2.71 -12.39
CA GLY A 557 -42.19 3.66 -13.51
C GLY A 557 -41.12 3.25 -14.52
N ALA A 558 -40.35 2.20 -14.27
CA ALA A 558 -39.39 1.64 -15.23
C ALA A 558 -40.11 1.06 -16.46
N TRP A 559 -39.41 1.07 -17.61
CA TRP A 559 -39.93 0.57 -18.89
C TRP A 559 -39.06 -0.54 -19.46
N ASP A 560 -39.59 -1.77 -19.48
CA ASP A 560 -39.14 -2.83 -20.40
C ASP A 560 -40.34 -3.22 -21.26
N GLN A 561 -40.46 -2.54 -22.41
CA GLN A 561 -41.55 -2.67 -23.39
C GLN A 561 -42.97 -2.31 -22.90
N GLU A 562 -43.22 -2.29 -21.59
CA GLU A 562 -44.36 -1.64 -20.95
C GLU A 562 -43.99 -1.01 -19.58
N CYS A 563 -44.79 -0.05 -19.12
CA CYS A 563 -44.57 0.67 -17.87
C CYS A 563 -44.80 -0.23 -16.65
N GLY A 564 -43.87 -0.23 -15.70
CA GLY A 564 -43.94 -1.03 -14.47
C GLY A 564 -43.54 -2.50 -14.65
N ALA A 565 -42.86 -2.83 -15.75
CA ALA A 565 -42.25 -4.14 -15.97
C ALA A 565 -40.86 -4.29 -15.31
N GLY A 566 -40.24 -3.19 -14.87
CA GLY A 566 -38.89 -3.17 -14.32
C GLY A 566 -38.80 -3.32 -12.79
N SER A 567 -37.63 -3.76 -12.36
CA SER A 567 -37.14 -3.77 -10.97
C SER A 567 -35.63 -3.55 -11.03
N PHE A 568 -35.02 -3.05 -9.95
CA PHE A 568 -33.58 -2.72 -9.92
C PHE A 568 -33.17 -1.69 -10.98
N SER A 569 -33.77 -0.50 -10.95
CA SER A 569 -33.48 0.55 -11.93
C SER A 569 -33.66 1.95 -11.35
N GLU A 570 -32.68 2.81 -11.63
CA GLU A 570 -32.71 4.26 -11.39
C GLU A 570 -33.77 5.02 -12.22
N MET A 571 -34.29 4.41 -13.29
CA MET A 571 -35.09 5.12 -14.30
C MET A 571 -36.59 5.04 -14.06
N LEU A 572 -37.26 6.19 -14.15
CA LEU A 572 -38.70 6.38 -14.20
C LEU A 572 -39.05 6.96 -15.58
N HIS A 573 -39.43 6.07 -16.51
CA HIS A 573 -39.83 6.39 -17.88
C HIS A 573 -41.34 6.67 -18.03
N CYS A 574 -42.12 6.29 -17.01
CA CYS A 574 -43.57 6.40 -17.00
C CYS A 574 -44.10 6.96 -15.68
N ASN A 575 -45.36 7.41 -15.68
CA ASN A 575 -46.14 7.63 -14.47
C ASN A 575 -46.09 6.38 -13.57
N GLY A 576 -45.40 6.49 -12.43
CA GLY A 576 -45.02 5.36 -11.58
C GLY A 576 -44.05 5.79 -10.47
N SER A 577 -43.56 4.86 -9.66
CA SER A 577 -42.70 5.19 -8.51
C SER A 577 -41.62 4.17 -8.21
N ILE A 578 -40.50 4.64 -7.67
CA ILE A 578 -39.56 3.79 -6.92
C ILE A 578 -40.01 3.75 -5.46
N GLY A 579 -40.25 2.55 -4.94
CA GLY A 579 -40.59 2.30 -3.54
C GLY A 579 -39.37 1.90 -2.73
N PHE A 580 -39.10 2.64 -1.64
CA PHE A 580 -37.96 2.43 -0.75
C PHE A 580 -38.35 1.70 0.56
N GLY A 581 -39.63 1.35 0.71
CA GLY A 581 -40.17 0.66 1.90
C GLY A 581 -40.48 1.60 3.07
N ASP A 582 -40.86 1.01 4.21
CA ASP A 582 -41.22 1.74 5.44
C ASP A 582 -39.97 2.09 6.27
N ILE A 583 -39.18 3.03 5.74
CA ILE A 583 -37.88 3.44 6.28
C ILE A 583 -37.95 4.55 7.34
N LEU A 584 -39.15 5.10 7.62
CA LEU A 584 -39.34 6.18 8.60
C LEU A 584 -39.97 5.67 9.90
N GLY A 585 -39.11 5.37 10.88
CA GLY A 585 -39.52 4.95 12.23
C GLY A 585 -39.61 3.43 12.38
N GLY A 586 -38.45 2.76 12.51
CA GLY A 586 -38.38 1.31 12.48
C GLY A 586 -38.99 0.57 13.68
N THR A 587 -40.16 -0.04 13.49
CA THR A 587 -40.52 -1.36 14.09
C THR A 587 -41.61 -2.11 13.32
N THR A 588 -41.24 -3.12 12.52
CA THR A 588 -42.04 -4.34 12.28
C THR A 588 -41.05 -5.50 12.03
N SER A 589 -41.03 -6.64 12.74
CA SER A 589 -42.09 -7.58 13.13
C SER A 589 -42.79 -8.24 11.92
N SER A 590 -42.20 -9.33 11.43
CA SER A 590 -42.77 -10.13 10.34
C SER A 590 -43.92 -11.02 10.81
N SER A 591 -44.98 -11.10 10.01
CA SER A 591 -45.99 -12.16 10.10
C SER A 591 -46.54 -12.47 8.72
N SER A 592 -46.54 -13.75 8.33
CA SER A 592 -46.85 -14.20 6.98
C SER A 592 -48.32 -14.60 6.82
N SER A 593 -48.88 -14.29 5.66
CA SER A 593 -50.10 -14.93 5.12
C SER A 593 -50.03 -14.95 3.59
N SER A 594 -50.82 -15.80 2.94
CA SER A 594 -50.44 -16.37 1.65
C SER A 594 -51.51 -16.34 0.55
N SER A 595 -51.01 -16.45 -0.69
CA SER A 595 -51.61 -17.13 -1.85
C SER A 595 -52.61 -16.38 -2.78
N SER A 596 -52.63 -16.89 -4.03
CA SER A 596 -53.68 -16.78 -5.06
C SER A 596 -53.81 -15.50 -5.92
N SER A 597 -52.89 -15.41 -6.91
CA SER A 597 -53.19 -15.45 -8.36
C SER A 597 -54.32 -14.61 -9.01
N SER A 598 -53.94 -14.03 -10.16
CA SER A 598 -54.67 -13.97 -11.46
C SER A 598 -55.30 -12.64 -11.95
N SER A 599 -54.83 -12.26 -13.14
CA SER A 599 -55.57 -11.66 -14.28
C SER A 599 -56.26 -10.29 -14.15
N SER A 600 -55.53 -9.26 -14.59
CA SER A 600 -55.85 -8.38 -15.73
C SER A 600 -57.02 -7.36 -15.71
N SER A 601 -56.72 -6.22 -16.34
CA SER A 601 -57.59 -5.37 -17.18
C SER A 601 -58.27 -4.11 -16.60
N SER A 602 -57.74 -2.97 -17.08
CA SER A 602 -58.45 -1.81 -17.66
C SER A 602 -59.16 -0.75 -16.78
N SER A 603 -58.61 0.47 -16.86
CA SER A 603 -59.29 1.76 -17.08
C SER A 603 -60.31 2.31 -16.05
N SER A 604 -59.77 3.12 -15.13
CA SER A 604 -60.13 4.55 -14.92
C SER A 604 -61.61 5.02 -14.85
N SER A 605 -61.98 5.69 -13.74
CA SER A 605 -62.17 7.17 -13.67
C SER A 605 -63.26 7.67 -12.67
N SER A 606 -63.15 8.96 -12.30
CA SER A 606 -64.19 9.86 -11.73
C SER A 606 -64.68 9.69 -10.27
N SER A 607 -63.92 10.28 -9.34
CA SER A 607 -64.30 11.44 -8.48
C SER A 607 -65.76 11.69 -8.01
N THR A 608 -65.94 12.00 -6.71
CA THR A 608 -66.68 13.18 -6.16
C THR A 608 -66.48 13.21 -4.62
N THR A 609 -65.71 14.12 -3.99
CA THR A 609 -66.00 15.53 -3.61
C THR A 609 -67.19 15.77 -2.67
N THR A 610 -66.94 16.29 -1.45
CA THR A 610 -67.41 17.60 -0.89
C THR A 610 -67.22 17.62 0.64
N SER A 611 -66.32 18.44 1.23
CA SER A 611 -66.48 19.86 1.65
C SER A 611 -67.06 20.03 3.08
N SER A 612 -66.83 21.10 3.86
CA SER A 612 -66.43 22.47 3.49
C SER A 612 -65.92 23.34 4.67
N SER A 613 -65.07 24.34 4.36
CA SER A 613 -64.97 25.68 5.01
C SER A 613 -64.44 25.77 6.47
N SER A 614 -63.88 26.88 6.99
CA SER A 614 -63.69 28.29 6.51
C SER A 614 -62.69 29.02 7.44
N SER A 615 -62.06 30.16 7.14
CA SER A 615 -61.70 30.87 5.88
C SER A 615 -61.04 32.22 6.22
N SER A 616 -60.01 32.68 5.48
CA SER A 616 -59.46 34.05 5.58
C SER A 616 -58.92 34.54 4.22
N SER A 617 -58.84 35.87 3.98
CA SER A 617 -58.62 36.40 2.62
C SER A 617 -58.14 37.87 2.52
N SER A 618 -57.19 38.13 1.62
CA SER A 618 -56.88 39.43 0.94
C SER A 618 -56.26 40.57 1.80
N SER A 619 -55.54 41.57 1.27
CA SER A 619 -55.41 42.04 -0.13
C SER A 619 -54.07 42.76 -0.48
N SER A 620 -53.55 42.47 -1.69
CA SER A 620 -52.80 43.30 -2.66
C SER A 620 -52.03 44.61 -2.27
N SER A 621 -50.75 44.76 -2.66
CA SER A 621 -50.29 45.42 -3.93
C SER A 621 -48.90 46.15 -3.91
N SER A 622 -48.12 45.91 -4.97
CA SER A 622 -47.13 46.79 -5.66
C SER A 622 -45.75 47.21 -5.07
N SER A 623 -44.77 47.26 -6.00
CA SER A 623 -43.50 48.02 -6.03
C SER A 623 -42.38 47.73 -5.01
N SER A 624 -41.55 46.73 -5.36
CA SER A 624 -40.08 46.80 -5.40
C SER A 624 -39.31 47.84 -4.56
N SER A 625 -38.54 47.35 -3.58
CA SER A 625 -37.32 48.01 -3.09
C SER A 625 -36.25 46.94 -2.82
N SER A 626 -35.07 47.09 -3.43
CA SER A 626 -33.96 46.13 -3.37
C SER A 626 -33.07 46.34 -2.14
N SER A 627 -32.92 45.30 -1.31
CA SER A 627 -31.92 45.21 -0.23
C SER A 627 -31.79 43.74 0.20
N GLY A 628 -30.62 43.12 0.23
CA GLY A 628 -29.32 43.61 -0.21
C GLY A 628 -28.26 42.55 0.08
N GLY A 629 -28.11 41.59 -0.84
CA GLY A 629 -27.27 40.42 -0.63
C GLY A 629 -25.78 40.73 -0.53
N SER A 630 -25.05 39.90 0.21
CA SER A 630 -23.59 39.94 0.21
C SER A 630 -23.04 39.34 -1.09
N ASN A 631 -21.77 39.58 -1.38
CA ASN A 631 -21.09 38.95 -2.52
C ASN A 631 -20.85 37.42 -2.34
N CYS A 632 -21.43 36.83 -1.28
CA CYS A 632 -21.24 35.44 -0.85
C CYS A 632 -22.58 34.73 -0.52
N ASP A 633 -23.72 35.35 -0.83
CA ASP A 633 -25.04 34.73 -0.62
C ASP A 633 -25.20 33.48 -1.50
N GLY A 634 -25.62 32.35 -0.90
CA GLY A 634 -25.80 31.08 -1.62
C GLY A 634 -24.51 30.29 -1.88
N VAL A 635 -23.42 30.62 -1.18
CA VAL A 635 -22.11 29.94 -1.30
C VAL A 635 -21.76 29.27 0.04
N ASN A 636 -21.21 28.05 0.00
CA ASN A 636 -20.86 27.30 1.22
C ASN A 636 -19.84 28.04 2.08
N VAL A 637 -20.08 28.09 3.40
CA VAL A 637 -19.24 28.80 4.37
C VAL A 637 -18.56 27.80 5.30
N TYR A 638 -17.24 27.63 5.14
CA TYR A 638 -16.42 26.79 6.00
C TYR A 638 -15.61 27.68 6.96
N PRO A 639 -15.93 27.73 8.27
CA PRO A 639 -15.13 28.50 9.23
C PRO A 639 -13.83 27.81 9.64
N ASN A 640 -13.68 26.51 9.34
CA ASN A 640 -12.51 25.69 9.67
C ASN A 640 -12.27 24.67 8.54
N TRP A 641 -11.17 24.79 7.79
CA TRP A 641 -10.95 23.97 6.59
C TRP A 641 -10.55 22.52 6.87
N PRO A 642 -9.67 22.20 7.86
CA PRO A 642 -9.32 20.83 8.21
C PRO A 642 -10.45 19.99 8.86
N ALA A 643 -11.71 20.46 8.77
CA ALA A 643 -12.84 19.58 8.97
C ALA A 643 -12.97 18.57 7.82
N ARG A 644 -13.83 17.58 8.01
CA ARG A 644 -14.25 16.62 6.99
C ARG A 644 -15.71 16.91 6.69
N ASP A 645 -16.13 16.73 5.43
CA ASP A 645 -17.51 17.01 5.02
C ASP A 645 -18.52 16.11 5.79
N TRP A 646 -18.07 14.95 6.29
CA TRP A 646 -18.71 14.18 7.36
C TRP A 646 -17.68 13.39 8.19
N SER A 647 -18.11 12.88 9.35
CA SER A 647 -17.26 12.05 10.23
C SER A 647 -16.78 10.79 9.49
N GLY A 648 -15.47 10.61 9.36
CA GLY A 648 -14.85 9.51 8.63
C GLY A 648 -14.63 9.75 7.12
N GLY A 649 -15.30 10.74 6.52
CA GLY A 649 -15.07 11.13 5.12
C GLY A 649 -13.69 11.76 4.90
N PRO A 650 -13.30 12.05 3.64
CA PRO A 650 -12.09 12.82 3.35
C PRO A 650 -12.16 14.22 4.00
N TYR A 651 -11.00 14.87 4.16
CA TYR A 651 -10.96 16.29 4.50
C TYR A 651 -11.64 17.12 3.40
N ASN A 652 -12.18 18.28 3.78
CA ASN A 652 -12.91 19.16 2.86
C ASN A 652 -12.13 19.38 1.56
N HIS A 653 -12.86 19.38 0.44
CA HIS A 653 -12.28 19.38 -0.90
C HIS A 653 -13.07 20.28 -1.85
N ALA A 654 -12.47 20.62 -2.99
CA ALA A 654 -13.08 21.45 -4.01
C ALA A 654 -12.62 21.02 -5.41
N ASN A 655 -13.55 21.03 -6.36
CA ASN A 655 -13.33 20.72 -7.76
C ASN A 655 -13.06 21.99 -8.57
N ALA A 656 -12.57 21.85 -9.80
CA ALA A 656 -12.31 22.98 -10.69
C ALA A 656 -13.58 23.83 -10.91
N GLY A 657 -13.57 25.08 -10.43
CA GLY A 657 -14.69 26.01 -10.52
C GLY A 657 -15.54 26.15 -9.25
N ASP A 658 -15.39 25.27 -8.26
CA ASP A 658 -16.15 25.34 -7.00
C ASP A 658 -15.85 26.63 -6.23
N ARG A 659 -16.88 27.22 -5.63
CA ARG A 659 -16.80 28.47 -4.87
C ARG A 659 -17.18 28.27 -3.42
N MET A 660 -16.45 28.92 -2.53
CA MET A 660 -16.66 28.81 -1.09
C MET A 660 -16.11 30.00 -0.31
N VAL A 661 -16.68 30.23 0.86
CA VAL A 661 -16.23 31.23 1.83
C VAL A 661 -15.36 30.57 2.88
N TYR A 662 -14.12 31.01 2.99
CA TYR A 662 -13.19 30.64 4.05
C TYR A 662 -12.70 31.89 4.77
N GLN A 663 -12.75 31.90 6.11
CA GLN A 663 -12.33 33.05 6.94
C GLN A 663 -12.85 34.42 6.44
N ASN A 664 -14.14 34.48 6.06
CA ASN A 664 -14.82 35.66 5.51
C ASN A 664 -14.23 36.19 4.17
N ASN A 665 -13.56 35.34 3.38
CA ASN A 665 -13.15 35.63 2.01
C ASN A 665 -13.71 34.57 1.05
N LEU A 666 -14.17 35.00 -0.12
CA LEU A 666 -14.64 34.14 -1.20
C LEU A 666 -13.44 33.66 -2.03
N TYR A 667 -13.36 32.36 -2.24
CA TYR A 667 -12.39 31.73 -3.14
C TYR A 667 -13.11 30.91 -4.20
N GLN A 668 -12.42 30.69 -5.33
CA GLN A 668 -12.79 29.71 -6.34
C GLN A 668 -11.60 28.76 -6.56
N ALA A 669 -11.85 27.46 -6.62
CA ALA A 669 -10.83 26.48 -6.98
C ALA A 669 -10.52 26.53 -8.49
N ASN A 670 -9.24 26.51 -8.83
CA ASN A 670 -8.74 26.52 -10.21
C ASN A 670 -8.66 25.11 -10.82
N TRP A 671 -8.42 24.11 -9.97
CA TRP A 671 -8.42 22.66 -10.25
C TRP A 671 -8.78 21.92 -8.95
N TYR A 672 -8.87 20.58 -8.98
CA TYR A 672 -9.17 19.78 -7.79
C TYR A 672 -8.15 20.05 -6.67
N THR A 673 -8.62 20.32 -5.46
CA THR A 673 -7.77 20.61 -4.31
C THR A 673 -8.42 20.24 -2.97
N THR A 674 -7.57 19.83 -2.03
CA THR A 674 -7.87 19.60 -0.61
C THR A 674 -7.17 20.61 0.30
N THR A 675 -6.43 21.58 -0.26
CA THR A 675 -5.65 22.57 0.48
C THR A 675 -6.54 23.72 0.97
N VAL A 676 -6.07 24.47 1.96
CA VAL A 676 -6.87 25.53 2.61
C VAL A 676 -7.19 26.65 1.61
N PRO A 677 -8.44 27.14 1.49
CA PRO A 677 -8.78 28.15 0.51
C PRO A 677 -7.92 29.42 0.63
N GLY A 678 -7.03 29.60 -0.35
CA GLY A 678 -6.03 30.67 -0.40
C GLY A 678 -4.60 30.31 0.05
N SER A 679 -4.29 29.05 0.40
CA SER A 679 -2.92 28.64 0.79
C SER A 679 -1.92 28.58 -0.37
N ASP A 680 -2.40 28.34 -1.59
CA ASP A 680 -1.55 28.11 -2.76
C ASP A 680 -2.31 28.40 -4.07
N ALA A 681 -1.65 28.13 -5.21
CA ALA A 681 -2.14 28.45 -6.55
C ALA A 681 -3.39 27.66 -7.00
N SER A 682 -3.80 26.59 -6.30
CA SER A 682 -5.08 25.93 -6.59
C SER A 682 -6.30 26.82 -6.30
N TRP A 683 -6.11 27.93 -5.59
CA TRP A 683 -7.17 28.86 -5.21
C TRP A 683 -7.01 30.24 -5.84
N MET A 684 -8.08 30.72 -6.50
CA MET A 684 -8.22 32.12 -6.88
C MET A 684 -9.09 32.85 -5.85
N SER A 685 -8.53 33.85 -5.16
CA SER A 685 -9.32 34.71 -4.29
C SER A 685 -10.20 35.66 -5.11
N LEU A 686 -11.49 35.71 -4.77
CA LEU A 686 -12.50 36.58 -5.38
C LEU A 686 -12.88 37.78 -4.49
N GLY A 687 -12.29 37.87 -3.28
CA GLY A 687 -12.41 39.01 -2.37
C GLY A 687 -13.21 38.74 -1.08
N ALA A 688 -13.21 39.73 -0.18
CA ALA A 688 -13.83 39.61 1.14
C ALA A 688 -15.38 39.60 1.09
N CYS A 689 -16.01 38.79 1.92
CA CYS A 689 -17.45 38.78 2.10
C CYS A 689 -17.90 40.01 2.91
N GLY A 690 -18.76 40.83 2.31
CA GLY A 690 -19.30 42.02 2.93
C GLY A 690 -20.44 42.62 2.09
N PRO A 691 -21.14 43.63 2.62
CA PRO A 691 -22.18 44.33 1.87
C PRO A 691 -21.57 45.12 0.71
N LEU A 692 -22.16 45.00 -0.47
CA LEU A 692 -21.81 45.84 -1.63
C LEU A 692 -22.12 47.31 -1.33
N THR A 693 -21.09 48.09 -0.98
CA THR A 693 -21.19 49.55 -0.95
C THR A 693 -21.34 50.04 -2.38
N THR A 694 -22.51 50.57 -2.70
CA THR A 694 -22.87 51.01 -4.06
C THR A 694 -21.92 52.10 -4.54
N SER A 695 -21.15 51.80 -5.58
CA SER A 695 -20.25 52.79 -6.19
C SER A 695 -21.05 53.84 -6.96
N SER A 696 -20.84 55.11 -6.63
CA SER A 696 -21.44 56.25 -7.35
C SER A 696 -20.53 57.48 -7.24
N SER A 697 -19.41 57.38 -7.97
CA SER A 697 -18.75 58.48 -8.70
C SER A 697 -18.65 59.88 -8.06
N SER A 698 -17.41 60.37 -7.91
CA SER A 698 -17.02 61.61 -8.62
C SER A 698 -15.51 61.87 -8.67
N SER A 699 -14.94 61.77 -9.88
CA SER A 699 -13.88 62.61 -10.46
C SER A 699 -12.50 62.79 -9.78
N SER A 700 -11.51 63.04 -10.65
CA SER A 700 -10.22 63.72 -10.41
C SER A 700 -9.18 63.03 -9.50
N SER A 701 -7.87 63.15 -9.73
CA SER A 701 -7.06 63.29 -10.96
C SER A 701 -5.59 63.38 -10.54
N SER A 702 -4.70 62.64 -11.21
CA SER A 702 -3.27 62.96 -11.45
C SER A 702 -2.31 63.43 -10.32
N SER A 703 -1.03 63.13 -10.55
CA SER A 703 0.17 63.87 -10.12
C SER A 703 0.68 63.72 -8.66
N SER A 704 1.60 62.75 -8.52
CA SER A 704 3.03 62.96 -8.20
C SER A 704 3.50 63.49 -6.84
N SER A 705 4.61 62.88 -6.39
CA SER A 705 5.76 63.47 -5.66
C SER A 705 5.55 63.96 -4.22
N SER A 706 6.55 63.91 -3.32
CA SER A 706 7.81 63.14 -3.26
C SER A 706 8.52 63.42 -1.92
N SER A 707 9.34 62.48 -1.44
CA SER A 707 10.38 62.70 -0.40
C SER A 707 9.86 63.15 1.00
N SER A 708 10.63 63.21 2.07
CA SER A 708 12.04 62.84 2.29
C SER A 708 12.33 62.52 3.78
N SER A 709 13.16 61.51 4.01
CA SER A 709 14.30 61.52 4.96
C SER A 709 14.13 61.65 6.49
N THR A 710 14.89 60.79 7.17
CA THR A 710 15.75 61.06 8.36
C THR A 710 15.13 61.35 9.76
N SER A 711 15.23 60.32 10.62
CA SER A 711 16.29 60.15 11.64
C SER A 711 16.04 60.42 13.14
N SER A 712 16.31 59.35 13.92
CA SER A 712 17.33 59.25 15.00
C SER A 712 17.01 59.55 16.48
N THR A 713 17.76 58.78 17.31
CA THR A 713 18.27 59.08 18.66
C THR A 713 17.37 59.00 19.92
N SER A 714 17.22 57.75 20.40
CA SER A 714 17.97 57.21 21.58
C SER A 714 17.63 57.56 23.05
N SER A 715 17.82 56.54 23.89
CA SER A 715 18.58 56.51 25.17
C SER A 715 17.86 56.44 26.54
N THR A 716 18.14 55.33 27.26
CA THR A 716 18.49 55.20 28.73
C THR A 716 17.45 55.61 29.80
N SER A 717 17.21 54.92 30.94
CA SER A 717 17.88 53.82 31.69
C SER A 717 17.23 53.68 33.10
N SER A 718 17.42 52.52 33.79
CA SER A 718 17.52 52.37 35.28
C SER A 718 16.31 52.75 36.19
N SER A 719 16.11 52.34 37.47
CA SER A 719 16.59 51.30 38.43
C SER A 719 15.87 51.55 39.79
N SER A 720 15.68 50.68 40.80
CA SER A 720 15.79 49.22 41.06
C SER A 720 15.31 48.95 42.53
N SER A 721 15.40 47.70 43.04
CA SER A 721 15.47 47.31 44.50
C SER A 721 14.26 47.60 45.42
N SER A 722 13.99 46.91 46.56
CA SER A 722 14.43 45.59 47.09
C SER A 722 13.64 45.15 48.37
N SER A 723 13.86 43.90 48.82
CA SER A 723 14.01 43.42 50.23
C SER A 723 12.83 43.25 51.24
N SER A 724 12.55 41.97 51.57
CA SER A 724 12.72 41.26 52.89
C SER A 724 11.62 41.11 53.98
N SER A 725 11.45 39.85 54.44
CA SER A 725 11.15 39.33 55.82
C SER A 725 9.77 39.57 56.50
N SER A 726 9.21 38.69 57.38
CA SER A 726 9.47 37.26 57.72
C SER A 726 8.41 36.63 58.68
N SER A 727 8.05 35.35 58.47
CA SER A 727 7.60 34.30 59.44
C SER A 727 6.47 34.52 60.49
N SER A 728 5.42 33.66 60.50
CA SER A 728 5.31 32.47 61.42
C SER A 728 3.92 31.76 61.49
N SER A 729 3.96 30.41 61.50
CA SER A 729 3.03 29.41 62.12
C SER A 729 1.48 29.48 62.00
N SER A 730 0.85 28.47 61.35
CA SER A 730 0.16 27.28 61.97
C SER A 730 -1.13 26.74 61.28
N SER A 731 -1.17 25.40 61.13
CA SER A 731 -2.35 24.48 61.08
C SER A 731 -3.47 24.58 60.00
N SER A 732 -3.39 23.63 59.06
CA SER A 732 -4.43 22.66 58.62
C SER A 732 -5.57 22.99 57.61
N SER A 733 -5.71 22.03 56.68
CA SER A 733 -6.90 21.55 55.92
C SER A 733 -7.46 22.27 54.68
N SER A 734 -7.30 21.56 53.54
CA SER A 734 -8.26 21.36 52.44
C SER A 734 -8.44 22.41 51.32
N SER A 735 -8.91 21.90 50.17
CA SER A 735 -9.28 22.60 48.91
C SER A 735 -8.17 23.40 48.19
N SER A 736 -7.28 22.67 47.52
CA SER A 736 -6.48 23.20 46.40
C SER A 736 -7.35 23.32 45.14
N SER A 737 -7.85 24.52 44.82
CA SER A 737 -8.50 24.82 43.55
C SER A 737 -7.47 25.25 42.50
N SER A 738 -6.68 24.30 42.01
CA SER A 738 -5.69 24.52 40.95
C SER A 738 -6.29 24.30 39.56
N SER A 739 -6.32 25.35 38.74
CA SER A 739 -6.50 25.22 37.30
C SER A 739 -5.22 24.63 36.69
N SER A 740 -5.25 23.35 36.33
CA SER A 740 -4.12 22.64 35.72
C SER A 740 -4.43 22.26 34.27
N SER A 741 -3.73 22.88 33.34
CA SER A 741 -3.61 22.39 31.96
C SER A 741 -2.77 21.11 31.94
N THR A 742 -3.21 20.09 31.20
CA THR A 742 -2.54 18.79 31.11
C THR A 742 -1.34 18.86 30.16
N SER A 743 -0.22 19.40 30.64
CA SER A 743 1.08 19.25 29.96
C SER A 743 1.70 17.89 30.32
N GLY A 744 2.18 17.17 29.31
CA GLY A 744 2.88 15.89 29.50
C GLY A 744 4.23 16.03 30.22
N SER A 745 4.72 14.92 30.77
CA SER A 745 6.08 14.80 31.27
C SER A 745 7.11 14.89 30.14
N LEU A 746 8.31 15.43 30.43
CA LEU A 746 9.45 15.38 29.51
C LEU A 746 9.88 13.91 29.32
N VAL A 747 9.97 13.48 28.07
CA VAL A 747 10.39 12.13 27.66
C VAL A 747 11.88 12.14 27.35
N VAL A 748 12.31 13.02 26.44
CA VAL A 748 13.72 13.23 26.07
C VAL A 748 13.90 14.61 25.44
N ALA A 749 15.11 15.17 25.52
CA ALA A 749 15.52 16.32 24.72
C ALA A 749 16.93 16.09 24.17
N VAL A 750 17.19 16.54 22.95
CA VAL A 750 18.39 16.27 22.16
C VAL A 750 18.87 17.55 21.48
N ASN A 751 20.14 17.90 21.67
CA ASN A 751 20.82 18.97 20.95
C ASN A 751 21.41 18.40 19.65
N ALA A 752 20.84 18.76 18.50
CA ALA A 752 21.19 18.14 17.22
C ALA A 752 22.57 18.63 16.75
N GLY A 753 23.43 17.69 16.35
CA GLY A 753 24.86 17.93 16.09
C GLY A 753 25.70 18.40 17.29
N GLY A 754 25.09 18.61 18.45
CA GLY A 754 25.70 19.30 19.59
C GLY A 754 26.07 18.41 20.77
N SER A 755 26.84 18.99 21.70
CA SER A 755 27.04 18.44 23.05
C SER A 755 25.84 18.77 23.96
N SER A 756 25.77 18.16 25.14
CA SER A 756 24.68 18.39 26.09
C SER A 756 24.64 19.84 26.56
N THR A 757 23.45 20.45 26.53
CA THR A 757 23.22 21.85 26.91
C THR A 757 21.94 22.01 27.74
N THR A 758 21.56 23.24 28.07
CA THR A 758 20.29 23.56 28.75
C THR A 758 19.58 24.66 27.99
N TYR A 759 18.28 24.49 27.76
CA TYR A 759 17.42 25.48 27.11
C TYR A 759 16.05 25.52 27.77
N LYS A 760 15.57 26.73 28.11
CA LYS A 760 14.30 26.99 28.84
C LYS A 760 14.15 26.18 30.14
N GLY A 761 15.28 25.83 30.76
CA GLY A 761 15.34 25.01 31.98
C GLY A 761 15.24 23.50 31.78
N VAL A 762 15.24 23.01 30.54
CA VAL A 762 15.32 21.58 30.18
C VAL A 762 16.76 21.22 29.82
N GLU A 763 17.25 20.07 30.29
CA GLU A 763 18.54 19.51 29.91
C GLU A 763 18.43 18.78 28.57
N TYR A 764 19.05 19.33 27.53
CA TYR A 764 19.15 18.72 26.21
C TYR A 764 20.40 17.82 26.18
N ARG A 765 20.21 16.53 25.91
CA ARG A 765 21.30 15.56 25.80
C ARG A 765 22.13 15.84 24.54
N ALA A 766 23.39 15.40 24.52
CA ALA A 766 24.18 15.39 23.29
C ALA A 766 23.51 14.54 22.20
N ASP A 767 23.83 14.83 20.93
CA ASP A 767 23.15 14.26 19.75
C ASP A 767 23.06 12.72 19.78
N ARG A 768 21.85 12.20 19.55
CA ARG A 768 21.46 10.78 19.67
C ARG A 768 20.24 10.46 18.81
N TYR A 769 20.06 9.18 18.50
CA TYR A 769 18.93 8.63 17.72
C TYR A 769 18.90 9.02 16.24
N SER A 770 19.89 9.78 15.74
CA SER A 770 20.00 10.17 14.34
C SER A 770 20.37 9.00 13.42
N ASN A 771 19.64 8.83 12.32
CA ASN A 771 19.99 7.98 11.20
C ASN A 771 20.34 8.84 9.97
N GLY A 772 21.62 8.86 9.59
CA GLY A 772 22.15 9.73 8.53
C GLY A 772 22.39 11.19 8.96
N GLY A 773 22.76 12.03 7.99
CA GLY A 773 23.07 13.45 8.18
C GLY A 773 24.49 13.74 8.71
N SER A 774 24.94 14.97 8.48
CA SER A 774 26.20 15.55 8.97
C SER A 774 25.94 16.54 10.10
N THR A 775 26.99 17.01 10.79
CA THR A 775 26.85 17.96 11.91
C THR A 775 27.68 19.22 11.70
N SER A 776 27.15 20.37 12.11
CA SER A 776 27.81 21.68 12.04
C SER A 776 27.56 22.48 13.32
N SER A 777 28.35 23.53 13.55
CA SER A 777 28.15 24.47 14.65
C SER A 777 28.77 25.84 14.36
N THR A 778 28.20 26.88 14.97
CA THR A 778 28.69 28.26 14.93
C THR A 778 29.02 28.78 16.33
N SER A 779 29.80 29.85 16.40
CA SER A 779 30.01 30.64 17.64
C SER A 779 29.31 32.01 17.60
N ASP A 780 28.60 32.31 16.51
CA ASP A 780 27.91 33.57 16.33
C ASP A 780 26.59 33.62 17.14
N GLY A 781 26.12 34.82 17.43
CA GLY A 781 25.00 35.06 18.35
C GLY A 781 23.65 34.92 17.66
N ILE A 782 22.80 34.04 18.17
CA ILE A 782 21.54 33.69 17.52
C ILE A 782 20.44 34.69 17.93
N SER A 783 19.97 35.46 16.95
CA SER A 783 18.89 36.42 17.13
C SER A 783 17.56 35.74 17.41
N GLY A 784 16.67 36.42 18.14
CA GLY A 784 15.39 35.86 18.60
C GLY A 784 15.46 35.07 19.92
N THR A 785 16.65 34.66 20.37
CA THR A 785 16.87 33.99 21.67
C THR A 785 17.84 34.77 22.57
N THR A 786 18.02 34.28 23.80
CA THR A 786 19.13 34.63 24.71
C THR A 786 19.76 33.39 25.36
N GLU A 787 19.42 32.20 24.84
CA GLU A 787 19.90 30.89 25.25
C GLU A 787 20.39 30.15 23.98
N ASP A 788 21.32 30.79 23.28
CA ASP A 788 21.80 30.50 21.92
C ASP A 788 22.31 29.05 21.74
N THR A 789 22.75 28.39 22.81
CA THR A 789 23.53 27.14 22.77
C THR A 789 22.82 25.90 22.24
N VAL A 790 21.49 25.93 22.04
CA VAL A 790 20.71 24.86 21.36
C VAL A 790 20.43 25.20 19.88
N PHE A 791 20.78 26.41 19.45
CA PHE A 791 20.66 26.89 18.07
C PHE A 791 22.04 27.02 17.40
N GLN A 792 23.12 27.01 18.18
CA GLN A 792 24.52 27.10 17.72
C GLN A 792 25.10 25.77 17.20
N SER A 793 24.34 24.69 17.21
CA SER A 793 24.69 23.41 16.56
C SER A 793 23.52 22.93 15.71
N GLU A 794 23.81 22.29 14.57
CA GLU A 794 22.80 21.65 13.72
C GLU A 794 23.23 20.23 13.32
N ARG A 795 22.23 19.36 13.11
CA ARG A 795 22.36 18.24 12.16
C ARG A 795 21.78 18.69 10.83
N TYR A 796 22.42 18.30 9.73
CA TYR A 796 22.02 18.72 8.38
C TYR A 796 22.12 17.60 7.33
N GLY A 797 21.32 17.72 6.27
CA GLY A 797 21.22 16.78 5.14
C GLY A 797 19.80 16.20 4.97
N SER A 798 19.71 15.05 4.32
CA SER A 798 18.54 14.17 4.43
C SER A 798 18.84 13.09 5.46
N TYR A 799 18.01 12.98 6.49
CA TYR A 799 18.22 12.09 7.64
C TYR A 799 16.93 11.95 8.47
N SER A 800 16.93 11.04 9.43
CA SER A 800 15.87 10.96 10.44
C SER A 800 16.42 10.92 11.87
N TYR A 801 15.55 11.11 12.85
CA TYR A 801 15.74 10.80 14.26
C TYR A 801 14.72 9.73 14.66
N ASN A 802 15.20 8.56 15.08
CA ASN A 802 14.40 7.37 15.38
C ASN A 802 14.44 7.11 16.89
N ILE A 803 13.53 7.75 17.63
CA ILE A 803 13.61 7.90 19.09
C ILE A 803 12.78 6.79 19.75
N PRO A 804 13.38 5.84 20.49
CA PRO A 804 12.67 4.68 21.01
C PRO A 804 11.80 5.08 22.22
N VAL A 805 10.48 4.88 22.10
CA VAL A 805 9.47 5.32 23.06
C VAL A 805 8.39 4.26 23.22
N THR A 806 7.68 4.23 24.35
CA THR A 806 6.50 3.35 24.48
C THR A 806 5.38 3.82 23.55
N GLU A 807 4.38 2.99 23.32
CA GLU A 807 3.09 3.47 22.79
C GLU A 807 2.58 4.66 23.63
N GLY A 808 2.02 5.68 22.97
CA GLY A 808 1.52 6.88 23.63
C GLY A 808 1.36 8.09 22.70
N THR A 809 0.89 9.20 23.28
CA THR A 809 0.68 10.47 22.57
C THR A 809 1.80 11.46 22.90
N TYR A 810 2.51 11.91 21.88
CA TYR A 810 3.69 12.75 22.00
C TYR A 810 3.45 14.18 21.52
N SER A 811 4.29 15.10 21.99
CA SER A 811 4.37 16.50 21.57
C SER A 811 5.82 16.93 21.54
N ILE A 812 6.24 17.56 20.45
CA ILE A 812 7.64 17.82 20.10
C ILE A 812 7.83 19.32 19.91
N ASN A 813 8.73 19.91 20.67
CA ASN A 813 9.18 21.29 20.49
C ASN A 813 10.55 21.26 19.80
N MET A 814 10.58 21.56 18.50
CA MET A 814 11.79 21.58 17.66
C MET A 814 12.38 22.99 17.57
N GLN A 815 13.71 23.06 17.46
CA GLN A 815 14.51 24.27 17.35
C GLN A 815 15.30 24.25 16.03
N PHE A 816 15.33 25.37 15.32
CA PHE A 816 16.04 25.55 14.06
C PHE A 816 16.75 26.90 14.04
N ALA A 817 17.89 26.99 13.38
CA ALA A 817 18.52 28.26 13.01
C ALA A 817 19.27 28.11 11.69
N GLU A 818 19.22 29.12 10.82
CA GLU A 818 19.99 29.10 9.57
C GLU A 818 21.40 29.63 9.84
N ILE A 819 22.35 28.72 10.11
CA ILE A 819 23.73 29.04 10.49
C ILE A 819 24.74 28.91 9.34
N PHE A 820 24.28 28.74 8.09
CA PHE A 820 25.15 28.51 6.93
C PHE A 820 24.82 29.42 5.73
N HIS A 821 23.56 29.45 5.29
CA HIS A 821 23.13 30.24 4.14
C HIS A 821 22.85 31.70 4.53
N ASN A 822 23.25 32.61 3.65
CA ASN A 822 23.15 34.06 3.86
C ASN A 822 22.15 34.74 2.91
N GLU A 823 21.43 33.98 2.08
CA GLU A 823 20.44 34.45 1.11
C GLU A 823 19.28 33.43 0.98
N ALA A 824 18.10 33.90 0.60
CA ALA A 824 16.90 33.08 0.41
C ALA A 824 17.01 32.12 -0.78
N GLY A 825 16.25 31.02 -0.74
CA GLY A 825 16.17 29.99 -1.78
C GLY A 825 17.44 29.17 -1.98
N GLN A 826 18.44 29.30 -1.11
CA GLN A 826 19.65 28.47 -1.13
C GLN A 826 19.42 27.10 -0.48
N ARG A 827 18.53 27.03 0.53
CA ARG A 827 18.13 25.82 1.25
C ARG A 827 16.61 25.67 1.18
N SER A 828 16.12 24.43 1.09
CA SER A 828 14.70 24.09 1.18
C SER A 828 14.56 22.62 1.56
N PHE A 829 13.67 22.29 2.50
CA PHE A 829 13.45 20.92 2.94
C PHE A 829 12.00 20.63 3.34
N ASN A 830 11.64 19.35 3.40
CA ASN A 830 10.46 18.89 4.14
C ASN A 830 10.88 18.48 5.54
N LEU A 831 9.99 18.71 6.51
CA LEU A 831 10.05 18.13 7.85
C LEU A 831 8.83 17.22 8.01
N LEU A 832 9.05 15.96 8.35
CA LEU A 832 8.00 14.98 8.61
C LEU A 832 8.13 14.43 10.03
N VAL A 833 7.00 14.10 10.63
CA VAL A 833 6.92 13.41 11.94
C VAL A 833 5.90 12.29 11.78
N GLU A 834 6.24 11.04 12.12
CA GLU A 834 5.43 9.84 11.81
C GLU A 834 5.00 9.76 10.33
N GLY A 835 5.92 10.13 9.42
CA GLY A 835 5.67 10.24 7.99
C GLY A 835 4.66 11.33 7.58
N GLN A 836 4.12 12.11 8.52
CA GLN A 836 3.22 13.23 8.26
C GLN A 836 4.03 14.52 8.09
N ALA A 837 3.91 15.18 6.94
CA ALA A 837 4.61 16.44 6.68
C ALA A 837 4.12 17.58 7.60
N GLN A 838 5.04 18.16 8.36
CA GLN A 838 4.85 19.28 9.27
C GLN A 838 5.31 20.60 8.64
N LEU A 839 6.35 20.54 7.81
CA LEU A 839 6.80 21.63 6.93
C LEU A 839 7.08 21.02 5.54
N THR A 840 6.79 21.76 4.47
CA THR A 840 7.04 21.34 3.08
C THR A 840 7.67 22.46 2.28
N ALA A 841 8.70 22.17 1.47
CA ALA A 841 9.45 23.17 0.69
C ALA A 841 9.91 24.38 1.53
N PHE A 842 10.32 24.12 2.78
CA PHE A 842 10.58 25.14 3.79
C PHE A 842 12.00 25.71 3.66
N ASP A 843 12.07 26.98 3.30
CA ASP A 843 13.27 27.82 3.31
C ASP A 843 13.34 28.59 4.64
N LEU A 844 14.15 28.08 5.57
CA LEU A 844 14.36 28.67 6.89
C LEU A 844 14.94 30.10 6.83
N TYR A 845 15.73 30.43 5.81
CA TYR A 845 16.23 31.80 5.62
C TYR A 845 15.08 32.75 5.23
N SER A 846 14.15 32.32 4.38
CA SER A 846 12.99 33.15 4.03
C SER A 846 12.05 33.42 5.21
N GLU A 847 12.00 32.51 6.19
CA GLU A 847 11.14 32.64 7.38
C GLU A 847 11.77 33.53 8.48
N VAL A 848 13.05 33.31 8.83
CA VAL A 848 13.71 34.04 9.95
C VAL A 848 15.04 34.74 9.59
N GLY A 849 15.67 34.38 8.47
CA GLY A 849 17.01 34.87 8.08
C GLY A 849 18.16 34.10 8.73
N ALA A 850 19.39 34.50 8.41
CA ALA A 850 20.60 33.92 8.98
C ALA A 850 20.77 34.26 10.47
N ASP A 851 21.37 33.33 11.24
CA ASP A 851 21.62 33.44 12.67
C ASP A 851 20.37 33.87 13.46
N ALA A 852 19.23 33.23 13.16
CA ALA A 852 17.94 33.52 13.79
C ALA A 852 17.23 32.24 14.25
N ALA A 853 16.71 32.28 15.47
CA ALA A 853 16.00 31.18 16.10
C ALA A 853 14.56 31.04 15.58
N TYR A 854 14.22 29.86 15.06
CA TYR A 854 12.86 29.42 14.75
C TYR A 854 12.47 28.23 15.62
N GLU A 855 11.23 28.17 16.06
CA GLU A 855 10.70 27.07 16.89
C GLU A 855 9.38 26.54 16.32
N LEU A 856 9.24 25.22 16.28
CA LEU A 856 8.01 24.54 15.85
C LEU A 856 7.52 23.58 16.95
N SER A 857 6.27 23.74 17.37
CA SER A 857 5.59 22.82 18.29
C SER A 857 4.61 21.93 17.54
N VAL A 858 4.91 20.64 17.43
CA VAL A 858 4.04 19.62 16.84
C VAL A 858 3.39 18.83 17.98
N ASN A 859 2.07 18.66 17.99
CA ASN A 859 1.33 18.10 19.14
C ASN A 859 0.34 17.02 18.69
N GLY A 860 0.07 16.04 19.54
CA GLY A 860 -0.90 14.97 19.25
C GLY A 860 -0.34 13.86 18.36
N ILE A 861 0.97 13.66 18.38
CA ILE A 861 1.66 12.63 17.59
C ILE A 861 1.50 11.27 18.29
N HIS A 862 0.63 10.42 17.76
CA HIS A 862 0.45 9.07 18.30
C HIS A 862 1.52 8.14 17.74
N VAL A 863 2.31 7.52 18.62
CA VAL A 863 3.33 6.53 18.26
C VAL A 863 2.87 5.17 18.76
N SER A 864 2.91 4.16 17.89
CA SER A 864 2.40 2.80 18.18
C SER A 864 3.32 1.67 17.68
N ASP A 865 4.43 2.00 17.03
CA ASP A 865 5.47 1.06 16.57
C ASP A 865 6.67 0.96 17.55
N GLY A 866 6.71 1.85 18.55
CA GLY A 866 7.79 1.98 19.52
C GLY A 866 8.88 2.99 19.15
N THR A 867 8.76 3.72 18.03
CA THR A 867 9.83 4.60 17.51
C THR A 867 9.28 5.93 16.98
N LEU A 868 9.32 6.98 17.81
CA LEU A 868 9.00 8.33 17.37
C LEU A 868 10.00 8.79 16.31
N THR A 869 9.53 9.01 15.09
CA THR A 869 10.35 9.27 13.91
C THR A 869 10.18 10.71 13.43
N ILE A 870 11.28 11.47 13.39
CA ILE A 870 11.36 12.83 12.83
C ILE A 870 12.28 12.80 11.61
N THR A 871 11.78 13.09 10.41
CA THR A 871 12.53 12.99 9.14
C THR A 871 12.70 14.37 8.48
N LEU A 872 13.92 14.63 8.00
CA LEU A 872 14.27 15.80 7.19
C LEU A 872 14.58 15.34 5.77
N GLU A 873 13.87 15.89 4.78
CA GLU A 873 14.10 15.60 3.36
C GLU A 873 14.65 16.83 2.64
N THR A 874 15.89 16.76 2.15
CA THR A 874 16.48 17.83 1.35
C THR A 874 15.79 17.97 0.00
N LEU A 875 15.32 19.18 -0.32
CA LEU A 875 14.87 19.56 -1.67
C LEU A 875 15.88 20.48 -2.36
N ILE A 876 16.49 21.40 -1.60
CA ILE A 876 17.61 22.27 -2.01
C ILE A 876 18.58 22.36 -0.82
N ASP A 877 19.88 22.19 -1.09
CA ASP A 877 21.05 22.24 -0.18
C ASP A 877 20.79 22.00 1.34
N ASN A 878 20.67 20.70 1.68
CA ASN A 878 20.61 20.13 3.03
C ASN A 878 19.45 20.63 3.94
N GLY A 879 18.53 19.74 4.32
CA GLY A 879 17.62 20.01 5.45
C GLY A 879 18.37 20.21 6.76
N THR A 880 17.77 20.88 7.77
CA THR A 880 18.45 21.17 9.05
C THR A 880 17.51 21.03 10.27
N LEU A 881 18.09 20.73 11.43
CA LEU A 881 17.47 20.78 12.76
C LEU A 881 18.56 21.10 13.80
N ALA A 882 18.30 22.01 14.73
CA ALA A 882 19.24 22.42 15.77
C ALA A 882 18.99 21.72 17.13
N GLY A 883 17.74 21.39 17.45
CA GLY A 883 17.41 20.58 18.62
C GLY A 883 15.94 20.20 18.69
N PHE A 884 15.60 19.32 19.62
CA PHE A 884 14.20 19.02 19.92
C PHE A 884 13.98 18.51 21.36
N ALA A 885 12.79 18.77 21.91
CA ALA A 885 12.33 18.20 23.17
C ALA A 885 10.95 17.53 23.01
N VAL A 886 10.85 16.27 23.44
CA VAL A 886 9.68 15.40 23.37
C VAL A 886 9.00 15.32 24.74
N TYR A 887 7.68 15.45 24.76
CA TYR A 887 6.82 15.37 25.95
C TYR A 887 5.66 14.40 25.70
N SER A 888 5.18 13.73 26.75
CA SER A 888 4.00 12.86 26.68
C SER A 888 3.29 12.74 28.04
N PRO A 889 1.95 12.66 28.09
CA PRO A 889 1.19 12.45 29.32
C PRO A 889 1.01 10.96 29.68
N ASP A 890 1.23 10.05 28.74
CA ASP A 890 0.91 8.62 28.80
C ASP A 890 2.08 7.72 28.38
N GLY A 891 2.83 8.11 27.36
CA GLY A 891 4.04 7.44 26.89
C GLY A 891 5.34 7.87 27.59
N GLN A 892 6.39 7.05 27.47
CA GLN A 892 7.72 7.23 28.08
C GLN A 892 8.85 6.85 27.10
N LEU A 893 10.12 7.12 27.44
CA LEU A 893 11.27 6.68 26.63
C LEU A 893 11.50 5.18 26.88
N ASP A 894 11.42 4.35 25.83
CA ASP A 894 11.60 2.90 25.92
C ASP A 894 12.99 2.50 25.38
N ASP A 895 14.00 2.81 26.18
CA ASP A 895 15.41 2.48 25.92
C ASP A 895 15.70 0.96 26.08
N THR A 896 14.69 0.09 25.89
CA THR A 896 14.77 -1.37 26.08
C THR A 896 14.44 -2.22 24.83
N GLY A 897 13.84 -1.60 23.79
CA GLY A 897 13.91 -2.11 22.41
C GLY A 897 15.32 -1.98 21.81
N PRO A 898 15.58 -2.47 20.58
CA PRO A 898 16.92 -2.49 20.01
C PRO A 898 17.47 -1.07 19.81
N ASN A 899 18.30 -0.64 20.75
CA ASN A 899 19.13 0.55 20.60
C ASN A 899 19.94 0.45 19.28
N PRO A 900 20.37 1.59 18.69
CA PRO A 900 21.68 1.64 18.06
C PRO A 900 22.72 1.33 19.14
N THR A 901 23.02 0.04 19.31
CA THR A 901 23.44 -0.51 20.61
C THR A 901 24.68 0.15 21.18
N SER A 902 24.69 0.38 22.49
CA SER A 902 25.85 0.91 23.21
C SER A 902 27.10 0.12 22.83
N PHE A 903 27.99 0.76 22.06
CA PHE A 903 29.01 0.11 21.23
C PHE A 903 29.64 -1.10 21.92
N PHE A 904 29.35 -2.30 21.42
CA PHE A 904 29.80 -3.52 22.07
C PHE A 904 31.21 -3.93 21.63
N VAL A 905 31.98 -4.50 22.56
CA VAL A 905 33.18 -5.26 22.24
C VAL A 905 32.98 -6.70 22.68
N GLY A 906 32.69 -7.56 21.70
CA GLY A 906 32.31 -8.95 21.91
C GLY A 906 33.40 -9.96 21.59
N ASN A 907 33.08 -11.24 21.76
CA ASN A 907 33.97 -12.34 21.38
C ASN A 907 33.19 -13.62 21.03
N ILE A 908 33.88 -14.57 20.40
CA ILE A 908 33.36 -15.94 20.23
C ILE A 908 33.52 -16.81 21.48
N THR A 909 32.77 -17.90 21.52
CA THR A 909 33.03 -19.04 22.40
C THR A 909 34.45 -19.60 22.22
N THR A 910 34.93 -20.34 23.23
CA THR A 910 36.24 -21.00 23.19
C THR A 910 36.03 -22.52 23.10
N ARG A 911 36.16 -23.08 21.90
CA ARG A 911 36.12 -24.54 21.63
C ARG A 911 34.85 -25.23 22.16
N GLY A 912 33.66 -24.76 21.81
CA GLY A 912 32.40 -25.39 22.23
C GLY A 912 31.91 -25.01 23.63
N ALA A 913 32.48 -23.97 24.24
CA ALA A 913 32.17 -23.55 25.61
C ALA A 913 32.37 -22.04 25.85
N VAL A 914 31.57 -21.47 26.74
CA VAL A 914 31.83 -20.15 27.32
C VAL A 914 32.83 -20.30 28.47
N ARG A 915 33.78 -19.38 28.58
CA ARG A 915 34.74 -19.35 29.71
C ARG A 915 34.16 -18.59 30.90
N SER A 916 34.58 -18.96 32.12
CA SER A 916 34.14 -18.28 33.35
C SER A 916 34.65 -16.84 33.50
N ASP A 917 35.60 -16.41 32.68
CA ASP A 917 36.14 -15.04 32.63
C ASP A 917 35.64 -14.22 31.43
N PHE A 918 34.64 -14.71 30.68
CA PHE A 918 34.16 -14.04 29.46
C PHE A 918 33.65 -12.62 29.73
N THR A 919 32.78 -12.46 30.72
CA THR A 919 32.18 -11.18 31.15
C THR A 919 33.13 -10.27 31.93
N GLN A 920 34.38 -10.67 32.16
CA GLN A 920 35.44 -9.76 32.61
C GLN A 920 35.91 -8.85 31.47
N TYR A 921 35.74 -9.28 30.22
CA TYR A 921 36.37 -8.65 29.05
C TYR A 921 35.40 -8.24 27.96
N TRP A 922 34.28 -8.96 27.77
CA TRP A 922 33.44 -8.87 26.57
C TRP A 922 31.96 -8.66 26.89
N ASP A 923 31.29 -7.82 26.09
CA ASP A 923 29.89 -7.39 26.30
C ASP A 923 28.88 -8.20 25.47
N GLN A 924 29.37 -8.97 24.50
CA GLN A 924 28.58 -9.64 23.46
C GLN A 924 29.21 -11.01 23.17
N ILE A 925 28.39 -12.05 23.01
CA ILE A 925 28.86 -13.42 22.73
C ILE A 925 28.35 -13.99 21.42
N THR A 926 29.25 -14.57 20.63
CA THR A 926 28.96 -15.25 19.36
C THR A 926 29.28 -16.75 19.47
N PRO A 927 28.38 -17.67 19.09
CA PRO A 927 28.73 -19.08 18.89
C PRO A 927 29.69 -19.22 17.69
N GLU A 928 30.91 -19.75 17.86
CA GLU A 928 31.88 -19.88 16.75
C GLU A 928 31.42 -20.93 15.71
N ASN A 929 30.99 -22.08 16.20
CA ASN A 929 30.60 -23.23 15.39
C ASN A 929 29.30 -23.87 15.89
N GLU A 930 29.01 -23.72 17.18
CA GLU A 930 27.87 -24.32 17.87
C GLU A 930 26.53 -23.91 17.26
N GLY A 931 26.42 -22.69 16.72
CA GLY A 931 25.18 -22.12 16.15
C GLY A 931 24.99 -22.33 14.65
N LYS A 932 25.93 -22.94 13.94
CA LYS A 932 25.85 -23.15 12.48
C LYS A 932 24.94 -24.32 12.15
N TRP A 933 24.13 -24.20 11.10
CA TRP A 933 23.07 -25.18 10.75
C TRP A 933 23.58 -26.63 10.74
N GLY A 934 24.68 -26.94 10.04
CA GLY A 934 25.22 -28.31 10.00
C GLY A 934 25.82 -28.84 11.30
N SER A 935 25.99 -28.00 12.33
CA SER A 935 26.41 -28.41 13.68
C SER A 935 25.24 -28.62 14.63
N VAL A 936 24.11 -27.94 14.39
CA VAL A 936 22.85 -28.18 15.12
C VAL A 936 22.08 -29.34 14.47
N GLU A 937 21.98 -29.40 13.16
CA GLU A 937 21.14 -30.35 12.40
C GLU A 937 21.98 -31.26 11.48
N GLY A 938 23.01 -31.92 12.03
CA GLY A 938 23.87 -32.83 11.27
C GLY A 938 23.15 -34.03 10.62
N THR A 939 21.92 -34.32 11.05
CA THR A 939 20.99 -35.30 10.49
C THR A 939 19.64 -34.60 10.30
N ARG A 940 19.03 -34.70 9.11
CA ARG A 940 17.73 -34.10 8.78
C ARG A 940 16.69 -34.46 9.85
N ASP A 941 15.82 -33.51 10.19
CA ASP A 941 14.76 -33.64 11.19
C ASP A 941 15.26 -33.89 12.64
N GLN A 942 16.57 -33.71 12.94
CA GLN A 942 17.17 -34.09 14.22
C GLN A 942 18.14 -33.04 14.79
N TYR A 943 17.58 -32.06 15.51
CA TYR A 943 18.35 -30.98 16.14
C TYR A 943 19.09 -31.38 17.44
N ASN A 944 20.34 -30.93 17.52
CA ASN A 944 21.21 -30.95 18.69
C ASN A 944 21.40 -29.52 19.25
N TRP A 945 20.38 -28.96 19.88
CA TRP A 945 20.41 -27.59 20.43
C TRP A 945 21.34 -27.41 21.65
N ALA A 946 21.75 -28.49 22.32
CA ALA A 946 22.47 -28.45 23.60
C ALA A 946 23.79 -27.63 23.62
N PRO A 947 24.55 -27.50 22.51
CA PRO A 947 25.68 -26.58 22.46
C PRO A 947 25.27 -25.11 22.58
N VAL A 948 24.21 -24.72 21.84
CA VAL A 948 23.67 -23.36 21.73
C VAL A 948 22.89 -22.96 22.98
N ASP A 949 22.07 -23.88 23.52
CA ASP A 949 21.31 -23.69 24.75
C ASP A 949 22.20 -23.19 25.91
N ARG A 950 23.40 -23.75 26.07
CA ARG A 950 24.36 -23.35 27.13
C ARG A 950 24.90 -21.94 26.92
N ILE A 951 25.01 -21.47 25.68
CA ILE A 951 25.49 -20.13 25.34
C ILE A 951 24.41 -19.10 25.68
N TYR A 952 23.16 -19.33 25.24
CA TYR A 952 22.03 -18.46 25.59
C TYR A 952 21.74 -18.46 27.09
N GLN A 953 21.83 -19.61 27.77
CA GLN A 953 21.68 -19.68 29.23
C GLN A 953 22.75 -18.86 29.95
N TYR A 954 24.01 -18.90 29.50
CA TYR A 954 25.06 -18.03 30.04
C TYR A 954 24.80 -16.56 29.74
N ALA A 955 24.44 -16.23 28.50
CA ALA A 955 24.20 -14.87 28.03
C ALA A 955 23.08 -14.18 28.83
N ARG A 956 21.90 -14.83 28.91
CA ARG A 956 20.77 -14.38 29.73
C ARG A 956 21.14 -14.26 31.21
N ALA A 957 21.92 -15.20 31.77
CA ALA A 957 22.33 -15.18 33.17
C ALA A 957 23.35 -14.07 33.52
N ASN A 958 23.99 -13.45 32.51
CA ASN A 958 24.96 -12.36 32.70
C ASN A 958 24.51 -11.04 32.03
N ASN A 959 23.32 -10.99 31.44
CA ASN A 959 22.78 -9.85 30.70
C ASN A 959 23.73 -9.33 29.59
N ILE A 960 24.26 -10.25 28.77
CA ILE A 960 25.04 -9.91 27.57
C ILE A 960 24.31 -10.35 26.29
N PRO A 961 24.27 -9.54 25.21
CA PRO A 961 23.76 -9.96 23.91
C PRO A 961 24.37 -11.24 23.35
N VAL A 962 23.54 -12.02 22.66
CA VAL A 962 24.01 -13.05 21.71
C VAL A 962 23.93 -12.50 20.28
N LYS A 963 24.97 -12.79 19.48
CA LYS A 963 24.94 -12.68 18.01
C LYS A 963 24.86 -14.07 17.43
N ALA A 964 23.84 -14.38 16.65
CA ALA A 964 23.77 -15.62 15.88
C ALA A 964 24.75 -15.55 14.71
N HIS A 965 25.53 -16.61 14.54
CA HIS A 965 26.42 -16.81 13.40
C HIS A 965 26.39 -18.30 13.04
N THR A 966 25.78 -18.72 11.93
CA THR A 966 25.04 -17.96 10.92
C THR A 966 23.89 -18.84 10.40
N LEU A 967 22.79 -18.24 9.93
CA LEU A 967 21.62 -19.01 9.49
C LEU A 967 21.84 -19.63 8.10
N VAL A 968 22.25 -18.84 7.10
CA VAL A 968 22.43 -19.26 5.71
C VAL A 968 23.87 -19.01 5.25
N TRP A 969 24.59 -20.09 4.94
CA TRP A 969 25.98 -20.08 4.47
C TRP A 969 26.29 -21.28 3.57
N GLY A 970 27.12 -21.09 2.54
CA GLY A 970 27.58 -22.16 1.63
C GLY A 970 28.72 -23.03 2.18
N SER A 971 29.04 -22.93 3.47
CA SER A 971 29.95 -23.81 4.18
C SER A 971 29.35 -24.20 5.54
N GLN A 972 29.81 -25.32 6.10
CA GLN A 972 29.30 -25.90 7.35
C GLN A 972 27.76 -26.07 7.41
N CYS A 973 27.11 -26.16 6.25
CA CYS A 973 25.71 -26.58 6.13
C CYS A 973 25.54 -28.07 6.52
N PRO A 974 24.30 -28.54 6.75
CA PRO A 974 24.05 -29.95 6.96
C PRO A 974 24.51 -30.83 5.79
N GLY A 975 25.24 -31.91 6.07
CA GLY A 975 25.84 -32.76 5.04
C GLY A 975 24.86 -33.46 4.10
N TRP A 976 23.57 -33.50 4.46
CA TRP A 976 22.48 -34.01 3.63
C TRP A 976 22.01 -33.01 2.55
N LEU A 977 22.35 -31.72 2.65
CA LEU A 977 22.31 -30.75 1.54
C LEU A 977 23.45 -30.94 0.52
N GLY A 978 24.21 -32.03 0.63
CA GLY A 978 25.33 -32.38 -0.24
C GLY A 978 26.65 -31.74 0.21
N GLN A 979 27.75 -32.38 -0.17
CA GLN A 979 29.10 -32.05 0.32
C GLN A 979 29.55 -30.61 0.03
N ASP A 980 29.05 -30.02 -1.06
CA ASP A 980 29.40 -28.67 -1.52
C ASP A 980 28.28 -27.64 -1.24
N CYS A 981 27.37 -27.92 -0.29
CA CYS A 981 26.25 -27.05 0.08
C CYS A 981 25.38 -26.57 -1.12
N ASN A 982 25.09 -27.47 -2.06
CA ASN A 982 24.33 -27.21 -3.29
C ASN A 982 22.89 -27.79 -3.26
N GLY A 983 22.39 -28.19 -2.09
CA GLY A 983 21.03 -28.71 -1.90
C GLY A 983 20.85 -30.16 -2.36
N GLY A 984 21.93 -30.91 -2.54
CA GLY A 984 21.95 -32.34 -2.85
C GLY A 984 20.92 -32.80 -3.90
N ASN A 985 20.27 -33.93 -3.62
CA ASN A 985 19.22 -34.52 -4.44
C ASN A 985 17.81 -33.94 -4.16
N LEU A 986 17.67 -33.01 -3.22
CA LEU A 986 16.37 -32.43 -2.87
C LEU A 986 15.84 -31.53 -3.99
N SER A 987 14.52 -31.42 -4.13
CA SER A 987 13.86 -30.43 -4.98
C SER A 987 14.07 -29.01 -4.43
N SER A 988 13.88 -27.99 -5.28
CA SER A 988 13.91 -26.60 -4.81
C SER A 988 12.83 -26.32 -3.76
N SER A 989 11.64 -26.94 -3.89
CA SER A 989 10.54 -26.77 -2.94
C SER A 989 10.84 -27.40 -1.57
N GLU A 990 11.46 -28.59 -1.52
CA GLU A 990 11.98 -29.14 -0.26
C GLU A 990 12.97 -28.17 0.37
N ILE A 991 13.99 -27.70 -0.37
CA ILE A 991 15.02 -26.83 0.19
C ILE A 991 14.44 -25.49 0.69
N ARG A 992 13.42 -24.93 0.04
CA ARG A 992 12.67 -23.76 0.58
C ARG A 992 12.12 -24.08 1.98
N GLY A 993 11.45 -25.22 2.13
CA GLY A 993 10.91 -25.69 3.41
C GLY A 993 11.98 -25.94 4.48
N GLU A 994 13.11 -26.57 4.14
CA GLU A 994 14.21 -26.81 5.09
C GLU A 994 14.81 -25.49 5.61
N ILE A 995 14.98 -24.48 4.75
CA ILE A 995 15.51 -23.17 5.13
C ILE A 995 14.50 -22.44 6.04
N GLU A 996 13.21 -22.45 5.68
CA GLU A 996 12.15 -21.86 6.49
C GLU A 996 12.07 -22.52 7.88
N GLU A 997 12.08 -23.85 7.92
CA GLU A 997 12.06 -24.65 9.15
C GLU A 997 13.25 -24.34 10.06
N TRP A 998 14.47 -24.32 9.52
CA TRP A 998 15.68 -23.99 10.28
C TRP A 998 15.64 -22.57 10.85
N ILE A 999 15.26 -21.56 10.05
CA ILE A 999 15.17 -20.16 10.49
C ILE A 999 14.08 -20.02 11.56
N ARG A 1000 12.88 -20.54 11.29
CA ARG A 1000 11.74 -20.54 12.21
C ARG A 1000 12.08 -21.19 13.55
N ASP A 1001 12.67 -22.38 13.55
CA ASP A 1001 12.94 -23.12 14.79
C ASP A 1001 14.10 -22.50 15.59
N TYR A 1002 15.09 -21.90 14.92
CA TYR A 1002 16.10 -21.08 15.60
C TYR A 1002 15.44 -19.87 16.30
N CYS A 1003 14.67 -19.08 15.55
CA CYS A 1003 14.02 -17.87 16.05
C CYS A 1003 13.03 -18.16 17.19
N THR A 1004 12.19 -19.19 17.03
CA THR A 1004 11.21 -19.63 18.04
C THR A 1004 11.89 -20.07 19.33
N ARG A 1005 13.10 -20.62 19.25
CA ARG A 1005 13.88 -21.05 20.42
C ARG A 1005 14.63 -19.91 21.10
N TYR A 1006 15.08 -18.92 20.33
CA TYR A 1006 15.90 -17.80 20.78
C TYR A 1006 15.31 -16.43 20.38
N PRO A 1007 14.09 -16.08 20.83
CA PRO A 1007 13.40 -14.84 20.43
C PRO A 1007 14.03 -13.55 21.01
N ASP A 1008 15.03 -13.68 21.87
CA ASP A 1008 15.85 -12.61 22.46
C ASP A 1008 17.23 -12.45 21.77
N THR A 1009 17.41 -13.06 20.59
CA THR A 1009 18.61 -12.87 19.76
C THR A 1009 18.67 -11.44 19.23
N GLN A 1010 19.62 -10.63 19.72
CA GLN A 1010 19.70 -9.21 19.33
C GLN A 1010 20.31 -8.97 17.94
N TYR A 1011 21.21 -9.86 17.48
CA TYR A 1011 21.86 -9.73 16.18
C TYR A 1011 21.96 -11.09 15.48
N ILE A 1012 21.80 -11.11 14.16
CA ILE A 1012 21.85 -12.35 13.37
C ILE A 1012 22.64 -12.10 12.08
N ASP A 1013 23.75 -12.81 11.90
CA ASP A 1013 24.32 -13.01 10.55
C ASP A 1013 23.38 -13.93 9.78
N VAL A 1014 22.43 -13.35 9.04
CA VAL A 1014 21.38 -14.09 8.33
C VAL A 1014 22.00 -14.83 7.16
N VAL A 1015 22.73 -14.10 6.32
CA VAL A 1015 23.52 -14.65 5.22
C VAL A 1015 24.99 -14.37 5.49
N ASN A 1016 25.82 -15.39 5.33
CA ASN A 1016 27.28 -15.27 5.37
C ASN A 1016 27.90 -15.59 4.01
N GLU A 1017 28.91 -14.81 3.63
CA GLU A 1017 29.79 -15.05 2.46
C GLU A 1017 29.07 -15.15 1.11
N ALA A 1018 28.11 -14.25 0.87
CA ALA A 1018 27.32 -14.20 -0.35
C ALA A 1018 28.12 -13.81 -1.61
N THR A 1019 29.25 -13.10 -1.46
CA THR A 1019 30.03 -12.57 -2.59
C THR A 1019 30.62 -13.71 -3.45
N PRO A 1020 30.54 -13.62 -4.79
CA PRO A 1020 31.16 -14.59 -5.70
C PRO A 1020 32.63 -14.84 -5.39
N GLY A 1021 33.03 -16.11 -5.31
CA GLY A 1021 34.40 -16.52 -4.97
C GLY A 1021 34.66 -16.73 -3.47
N HIS A 1022 33.70 -16.43 -2.59
CA HIS A 1022 33.70 -16.88 -1.18
C HIS A 1022 32.90 -18.20 -1.05
N ALA A 1023 31.99 -18.32 -0.08
CA ALA A 1023 31.15 -19.50 0.11
C ALA A 1023 29.64 -19.19 0.09
N PRO A 1024 29.10 -18.72 -1.06
CA PRO A 1024 27.67 -18.42 -1.21
C PRO A 1024 26.82 -19.69 -1.07
N ALA A 1025 25.62 -19.55 -0.49
CA ALA A 1025 24.74 -20.68 -0.18
C ALA A 1025 24.07 -21.26 -1.45
N GLY A 1026 24.74 -22.21 -2.11
CA GLY A 1026 24.25 -22.87 -3.33
C GLY A 1026 22.87 -23.52 -3.18
N TYR A 1027 22.55 -24.07 -2.00
CA TYR A 1027 21.20 -24.57 -1.69
C TYR A 1027 20.14 -23.45 -1.70
N ALA A 1028 20.45 -22.27 -1.13
CA ALA A 1028 19.53 -21.14 -1.12
C ALA A 1028 19.37 -20.54 -2.53
N SER A 1029 20.46 -20.43 -3.30
CA SER A 1029 20.41 -20.07 -4.73
C SER A 1029 19.57 -21.05 -5.56
N LYS A 1030 19.60 -22.35 -5.22
CA LYS A 1030 18.76 -23.39 -5.85
C LYS A 1030 17.30 -23.32 -5.40
N ALA A 1031 17.02 -22.86 -4.19
CA ALA A 1031 15.67 -22.73 -3.61
C ALA A 1031 14.93 -21.46 -4.06
N PHE A 1032 15.63 -20.33 -4.15
CA PHE A 1032 15.06 -18.99 -4.34
C PHE A 1032 15.59 -18.24 -5.58
N GLY A 1033 16.40 -18.88 -6.42
CA GLY A 1033 16.98 -18.27 -7.61
C GLY A 1033 17.93 -17.10 -7.31
N SER A 1034 17.84 -16.03 -8.12
CA SER A 1034 18.68 -14.82 -7.97
C SER A 1034 18.41 -14.08 -6.64
N ASN A 1035 17.21 -14.19 -6.10
CA ASN A 1035 16.75 -13.36 -4.98
C ASN A 1035 16.99 -14.04 -3.63
N TRP A 1036 17.82 -15.09 -3.58
CA TRP A 1036 18.06 -15.91 -2.39
C TRP A 1036 18.57 -15.15 -1.16
N ILE A 1037 19.34 -14.07 -1.37
CA ILE A 1037 19.73 -13.18 -0.28
C ILE A 1037 18.48 -12.54 0.31
N ILE A 1038 17.68 -11.85 -0.51
CA ILE A 1038 16.46 -11.15 -0.11
C ILE A 1038 15.49 -12.13 0.60
N ARG A 1039 15.22 -13.31 0.01
CA ARG A 1039 14.36 -14.33 0.63
C ARG A 1039 14.86 -14.85 1.97
N SER A 1040 16.18 -14.98 2.15
CA SER A 1040 16.75 -15.36 3.45
C SER A 1040 16.51 -14.30 4.52
N PHE A 1041 16.56 -13.01 4.16
CA PHE A 1041 16.30 -11.90 5.08
C PHE A 1041 14.82 -11.71 5.39
N GLU A 1042 13.91 -11.91 4.43
CA GLU A 1042 12.47 -11.83 4.68
C GLU A 1042 12.00 -12.95 5.63
N LEU A 1043 12.45 -14.18 5.43
CA LEU A 1043 12.22 -15.28 6.37
C LEU A 1043 12.80 -14.97 7.76
N ALA A 1044 14.01 -14.40 7.82
CA ALA A 1044 14.60 -13.99 9.09
C ALA A 1044 13.83 -12.85 9.78
N ARG A 1045 13.31 -11.86 9.04
CA ARG A 1045 12.44 -10.79 9.59
C ARG A 1045 11.11 -11.34 10.08
N GLN A 1046 10.51 -12.27 9.34
CA GLN A 1046 9.24 -12.89 9.69
C GLN A 1046 9.30 -13.64 11.02
N TYR A 1047 10.37 -14.41 11.25
CA TYR A 1047 10.50 -15.26 12.44
C TYR A 1047 11.32 -14.64 13.58
N CYS A 1048 12.32 -13.81 13.28
CA CYS A 1048 13.12 -13.03 14.24
C CYS A 1048 12.88 -11.51 14.07
N PRO A 1049 11.63 -10.99 14.22
CA PRO A 1049 11.31 -9.60 13.91
C PRO A 1049 12.13 -8.58 14.72
N ASN A 1050 12.45 -8.91 15.97
CA ASN A 1050 13.14 -8.05 16.94
C ASN A 1050 14.68 -8.04 16.79
N ALA A 1051 15.23 -8.82 15.87
CA ALA A 1051 16.68 -8.95 15.69
C ALA A 1051 17.21 -7.94 14.66
N THR A 1052 18.43 -7.46 14.90
CA THR A 1052 19.24 -6.78 13.86
C THR A 1052 19.73 -7.82 12.86
N LEU A 1053 19.24 -7.75 11.63
CA LEU A 1053 19.56 -8.67 10.54
C LEU A 1053 20.79 -8.18 9.75
N ILE A 1054 21.85 -8.99 9.76
CA ILE A 1054 23.18 -8.62 9.26
C ILE A 1054 23.56 -9.44 8.03
N ILE A 1055 24.04 -8.76 6.98
CA ILE A 1055 24.72 -9.39 5.84
C ILE A 1055 26.22 -9.48 6.14
N ASN A 1056 26.74 -10.69 6.39
CA ASN A 1056 28.13 -10.91 6.79
C ASN A 1056 28.97 -11.41 5.62
N ASP A 1057 30.18 -10.88 5.42
CA ASP A 1057 31.04 -11.36 4.32
C ASP A 1057 32.55 -11.29 4.60
N TYR A 1058 33.27 -12.23 4.00
CA TYR A 1058 34.69 -12.48 4.19
C TYR A 1058 35.55 -11.49 3.41
N ASN A 1059 36.73 -11.13 3.96
CA ASN A 1059 37.78 -10.42 3.24
C ASN A 1059 37.40 -9.08 2.56
N VAL A 1060 36.21 -8.50 2.78
CA VAL A 1060 35.70 -7.32 2.05
C VAL A 1060 36.68 -6.13 2.07
N LEU A 1061 37.36 -5.91 3.21
CA LEU A 1061 38.37 -4.87 3.40
C LEU A 1061 39.74 -5.24 2.81
N SER A 1062 40.00 -6.51 2.53
CA SER A 1062 41.26 -7.06 2.01
C SER A 1062 41.22 -7.36 0.50
N TRP A 1063 40.03 -7.56 -0.06
CA TRP A 1063 39.77 -8.00 -1.44
C TRP A 1063 38.80 -7.05 -2.19
N ASN A 1064 37.82 -7.56 -2.95
CA ASN A 1064 37.02 -6.81 -3.90
C ASN A 1064 35.78 -6.16 -3.27
N THR A 1065 36.01 -5.06 -2.54
CA THR A 1065 34.96 -4.25 -1.91
C THR A 1065 33.85 -3.81 -2.88
N THR A 1066 34.15 -3.64 -4.17
CA THR A 1066 33.14 -3.25 -5.18
C THR A 1066 32.15 -4.39 -5.45
N GLU A 1067 32.65 -5.61 -5.66
CA GLU A 1067 31.83 -6.80 -5.95
C GLU A 1067 30.98 -7.23 -4.75
N PHE A 1068 31.48 -7.06 -3.52
CA PHE A 1068 30.65 -7.16 -2.31
C PHE A 1068 29.49 -6.15 -2.33
N ILE A 1069 29.80 -4.85 -2.50
CA ILE A 1069 28.78 -3.79 -2.52
C ILE A 1069 27.75 -4.04 -3.63
N ASP A 1070 28.20 -4.43 -4.84
CA ASP A 1070 27.31 -4.74 -5.96
C ASP A 1070 26.44 -5.99 -5.72
N THR A 1071 26.95 -6.98 -4.99
CA THR A 1071 26.21 -8.20 -4.59
C THR A 1071 25.12 -7.89 -3.56
N ILE A 1072 25.41 -7.04 -2.56
CA ILE A 1072 24.44 -6.77 -1.47
C ILE A 1072 23.46 -5.64 -1.79
N ARG A 1073 23.78 -4.74 -2.74
CA ARG A 1073 22.92 -3.57 -3.07
C ARG A 1073 21.45 -3.92 -3.34
N PRO A 1074 21.07 -5.03 -4.01
CA PRO A 1074 19.66 -5.37 -4.17
C PRO A 1074 18.92 -5.59 -2.84
N ALA A 1075 19.55 -6.24 -1.86
CA ALA A 1075 18.95 -6.50 -0.55
C ALA A 1075 18.94 -5.25 0.36
N VAL A 1076 19.97 -4.39 0.25
CA VAL A 1076 19.99 -3.07 0.90
C VAL A 1076 18.87 -2.19 0.33
N ASN A 1077 18.76 -2.10 -0.99
CA ASN A 1077 17.71 -1.31 -1.66
C ASN A 1077 16.29 -1.84 -1.40
N ALA A 1078 16.13 -3.14 -1.15
CA ALA A 1078 14.85 -3.73 -0.76
C ALA A 1078 14.46 -3.46 0.71
N GLY A 1079 15.34 -2.84 1.52
CA GLY A 1079 15.07 -2.53 2.92
C GLY A 1079 15.03 -3.74 3.86
N VAL A 1080 15.48 -4.91 3.42
CA VAL A 1080 15.40 -6.16 4.22
C VAL A 1080 16.63 -6.40 5.11
N VAL A 1081 17.69 -5.60 4.96
CA VAL A 1081 18.96 -5.70 5.67
C VAL A 1081 19.12 -4.51 6.62
N ASP A 1082 19.33 -4.77 7.92
CA ASP A 1082 19.52 -3.70 8.92
C ASP A 1082 20.97 -3.20 8.97
N ALA A 1083 21.94 -4.10 8.80
CA ALA A 1083 23.35 -3.80 9.02
C ALA A 1083 24.31 -4.70 8.24
N ILE A 1084 25.57 -4.27 8.14
CA ILE A 1084 26.61 -4.91 7.33
C ILE A 1084 27.72 -5.49 8.22
N GLY A 1085 27.96 -6.79 8.14
CA GLY A 1085 29.00 -7.52 8.85
C GLY A 1085 30.27 -7.69 8.01
N LEU A 1086 31.41 -7.23 8.52
CA LEU A 1086 32.70 -7.30 7.83
C LEU A 1086 33.68 -8.20 8.59
N GLN A 1087 33.99 -9.38 8.04
CA GLN A 1087 35.03 -10.23 8.60
C GLN A 1087 36.42 -9.61 8.38
N ALA A 1088 37.07 -9.17 9.45
CA ALA A 1088 38.33 -8.42 9.43
C ALA A 1088 39.57 -9.32 9.59
N HIS A 1089 39.48 -10.56 9.11
CA HIS A 1089 40.58 -11.52 9.10
C HIS A 1089 41.80 -11.06 8.30
N GLY A 1090 43.01 -11.28 8.84
CA GLY A 1090 44.26 -11.11 8.09
C GLY A 1090 44.59 -9.68 7.65
N LEU A 1091 43.94 -8.65 8.23
CA LEU A 1091 44.22 -7.24 7.91
C LEU A 1091 45.54 -6.71 8.49
N ALA A 1092 46.24 -7.49 9.32
CA ALA A 1092 47.38 -7.04 10.12
C ALA A 1092 48.58 -6.44 9.33
N ASP A 1093 48.71 -6.75 8.04
CA ASP A 1093 49.75 -6.22 7.13
C ASP A 1093 49.18 -5.29 6.04
N ARG A 1094 47.95 -4.80 6.20
CA ARG A 1094 47.30 -3.87 5.25
C ARG A 1094 47.46 -2.40 5.67
N PRO A 1095 47.66 -1.45 4.72
CA PRO A 1095 47.72 -0.03 5.05
C PRO A 1095 46.41 0.49 5.64
N LEU A 1096 46.49 1.25 6.74
CA LEU A 1096 45.30 1.81 7.41
C LEU A 1096 44.43 2.68 6.48
N SER A 1097 45.05 3.38 5.52
CA SER A 1097 44.32 4.19 4.53
C SER A 1097 43.52 3.35 3.51
N ASP A 1098 43.97 2.13 3.20
CA ASP A 1098 43.22 1.18 2.36
C ASP A 1098 42.04 0.58 3.14
N ILE A 1099 42.25 0.26 4.42
CA ILE A 1099 41.19 -0.20 5.33
C ILE A 1099 40.11 0.89 5.49
N SER A 1100 40.52 2.13 5.85
CA SER A 1100 39.60 3.27 5.99
C SER A 1100 38.83 3.50 4.70
N SER A 1101 39.52 3.73 3.57
CA SER A 1101 38.86 4.08 2.31
C SER A 1101 37.88 3.02 1.81
N LYS A 1102 38.02 1.75 2.21
CA LYS A 1102 37.05 0.69 1.94
C LYS A 1102 35.89 0.68 2.94
N LEU A 1103 36.17 0.88 4.23
CA LEU A 1103 35.15 1.04 5.26
C LEU A 1103 34.23 2.24 4.96
N ASP A 1104 34.82 3.38 4.60
CA ASP A 1104 34.12 4.60 4.17
C ASP A 1104 33.20 4.34 2.97
N ARG A 1105 33.66 3.53 2.00
CA ARG A 1105 32.87 3.13 0.81
C ARG A 1105 31.72 2.16 1.12
N ILE A 1106 31.82 1.37 2.18
CA ILE A 1106 30.76 0.46 2.63
C ILE A 1106 29.75 1.25 3.47
N ALA A 1107 30.22 2.10 4.38
CA ALA A 1107 29.41 3.02 5.17
C ALA A 1107 28.55 3.96 4.32
N ALA A 1108 29.01 4.31 3.11
CA ALA A 1108 28.24 5.07 2.12
C ALA A 1108 26.96 4.36 1.62
N LEU A 1109 26.69 3.11 2.03
CA LEU A 1109 25.39 2.44 1.85
C LEU A 1109 24.32 2.86 2.87
N GLY A 1110 24.68 3.66 3.90
CA GLY A 1110 23.73 4.21 4.87
C GLY A 1110 23.31 3.26 6.00
N LEU A 1111 23.81 2.02 6.02
CA LEU A 1111 23.54 1.05 7.09
C LEU A 1111 24.66 1.01 8.15
N PRO A 1112 24.34 0.75 9.43
CA PRO A 1112 25.32 0.40 10.46
C PRO A 1112 26.25 -0.74 10.05
N VAL A 1113 27.52 -0.65 10.46
CA VAL A 1113 28.57 -1.63 10.17
C VAL A 1113 29.00 -2.33 11.46
N TYR A 1114 29.11 -3.64 11.42
CA TYR A 1114 29.72 -4.45 12.48
C TYR A 1114 31.04 -5.03 11.98
N ILE A 1115 32.13 -4.84 12.72
CA ILE A 1115 33.36 -5.59 12.47
C ILE A 1115 33.18 -6.96 13.13
N SER A 1116 32.62 -7.88 12.35
CA SER A 1116 32.01 -9.12 12.83
C SER A 1116 32.99 -10.20 13.24
N GLU A 1117 34.19 -10.20 12.66
CA GLU A 1117 35.22 -11.22 12.90
C GLU A 1117 36.63 -10.58 12.87
N TYR A 1118 37.02 -9.86 13.93
CA TYR A 1118 38.33 -9.19 14.00
C TYR A 1118 39.42 -10.07 14.63
N ASP A 1119 40.51 -10.33 13.90
CA ASP A 1119 41.71 -10.97 14.44
C ASP A 1119 43.00 -10.21 14.07
N ILE A 1120 44.07 -10.49 14.84
CA ILE A 1120 45.43 -10.04 14.53
C ILE A 1120 46.36 -11.25 14.51
N GLN A 1121 46.61 -11.78 13.32
CA GLN A 1121 47.43 -12.97 13.07
C GLN A 1121 48.95 -12.75 13.29
N LYS A 1122 49.36 -12.35 14.51
CA LYS A 1122 50.76 -12.04 14.88
C LYS A 1122 51.20 -12.79 16.16
N THR A 1123 52.14 -13.71 16.02
CA THR A 1123 52.74 -14.47 17.14
C THR A 1123 53.75 -13.65 17.95
N ASN A 1124 54.31 -12.57 17.39
CA ASN A 1124 55.11 -11.60 18.14
C ASN A 1124 54.20 -10.60 18.89
N ASP A 1125 54.34 -10.54 20.21
CA ASP A 1125 53.55 -9.67 21.08
C ASP A 1125 53.66 -8.18 20.77
N GLN A 1126 54.82 -7.70 20.32
CA GLN A 1126 55.02 -6.29 19.98
C GLN A 1126 54.41 -5.94 18.62
N GLU A 1127 54.41 -6.87 17.66
CA GLU A 1127 53.72 -6.71 16.38
C GLU A 1127 52.20 -6.76 16.58
N GLN A 1128 51.70 -7.69 17.40
CA GLN A 1128 50.27 -7.77 17.72
C GLN A 1128 49.78 -6.50 18.42
N LEU A 1129 50.56 -5.99 19.40
CA LEU A 1129 50.27 -4.73 20.08
C LEU A 1129 50.26 -3.54 19.11
N ALA A 1130 51.26 -3.43 18.22
CA ALA A 1130 51.35 -2.33 17.28
C ALA A 1130 50.19 -2.31 16.27
N VAL A 1131 49.70 -3.47 15.82
CA VAL A 1131 48.52 -3.56 14.96
C VAL A 1131 47.24 -3.22 15.74
N MET A 1132 47.09 -3.74 16.96
CA MET A 1132 45.93 -3.46 17.83
C MET A 1132 45.80 -1.95 18.09
N GLN A 1133 46.92 -1.28 18.39
CA GLN A 1133 47.02 0.17 18.60
C GLN A 1133 46.68 1.03 17.36
N GLN A 1134 46.64 0.43 16.17
CA GLN A 1134 46.41 1.13 14.90
C GLN A 1134 45.02 0.84 14.33
N GLN A 1135 44.61 -0.42 14.30
CA GLN A 1135 43.37 -0.87 13.67
C GLN A 1135 42.17 -0.82 14.62
N PHE A 1136 42.34 -1.13 15.91
CA PHE A 1136 41.22 -1.07 16.84
C PHE A 1136 40.67 0.36 16.99
N PRO A 1137 41.50 1.43 17.15
CA PRO A 1137 40.99 2.80 17.13
C PRO A 1137 40.41 3.24 15.78
N LEU A 1138 40.85 2.67 14.65
CA LEU A 1138 40.26 2.96 13.34
C LEU A 1138 38.82 2.46 13.28
N PHE A 1139 38.56 1.23 13.73
CA PHE A 1139 37.21 0.67 13.77
C PHE A 1139 36.35 1.28 14.89
N TYR A 1140 36.90 1.41 16.10
CA TYR A 1140 36.16 1.83 17.29
C TYR A 1140 35.67 3.29 17.24
N ASN A 1141 36.37 4.17 16.51
CA ASN A 1141 35.99 5.57 16.37
C ASN A 1141 35.39 5.90 14.99
N HIS A 1142 35.10 4.90 14.14
CA HIS A 1142 34.45 5.15 12.85
C HIS A 1142 32.95 5.38 13.06
N PRO A 1143 32.36 6.48 12.55
CA PRO A 1143 31.00 6.91 12.92
C PRO A 1143 29.90 5.94 12.50
N SER A 1144 30.16 5.04 11.55
CA SER A 1144 29.21 4.04 11.07
C SER A 1144 29.41 2.65 11.69
N VAL A 1145 30.43 2.45 12.53
CA VAL A 1145 30.67 1.17 13.20
C VAL A 1145 29.89 1.10 14.51
N ALA A 1146 29.00 0.12 14.63
CA ALA A 1146 28.12 -0.07 15.80
C ALA A 1146 28.65 -1.12 16.82
N GLY A 1147 29.65 -1.93 16.44
CA GLY A 1147 30.26 -2.90 17.34
C GLY A 1147 31.39 -3.71 16.71
N ILE A 1148 32.21 -4.34 17.56
CA ILE A 1148 33.34 -5.19 17.15
C ILE A 1148 33.26 -6.52 17.89
N THR A 1149 33.20 -7.63 17.17
CA THR A 1149 33.40 -8.98 17.72
C THR A 1149 34.84 -9.42 17.45
N ILE A 1150 35.62 -9.63 18.49
CA ILE A 1150 36.96 -10.21 18.40
C ILE A 1150 36.83 -11.71 18.10
N TRP A 1151 37.47 -12.20 17.03
CA TRP A 1151 37.40 -13.61 16.63
C TRP A 1151 38.42 -14.48 17.38
N GLY A 1152 38.19 -14.59 18.70
CA GLY A 1152 38.83 -15.57 19.57
C GLY A 1152 40.03 -15.04 20.33
N TYR A 1153 39.83 -14.76 21.63
CA TYR A 1153 40.86 -14.21 22.50
C TYR A 1153 41.90 -15.22 23.04
N VAL A 1154 41.75 -16.53 22.87
CA VAL A 1154 42.67 -17.52 23.48
C VAL A 1154 43.68 -18.07 22.47
N VAL A 1155 44.98 -17.99 22.79
CA VAL A 1155 46.07 -18.49 21.93
C VAL A 1155 45.87 -19.97 21.59
N GLY A 1156 45.84 -20.28 20.29
CA GLY A 1156 45.64 -21.64 19.78
C GLY A 1156 44.23 -22.20 19.97
N ALA A 1157 43.21 -21.35 20.16
CA ALA A 1157 41.82 -21.78 20.27
C ALA A 1157 41.00 -21.71 18.97
N THR A 1158 41.40 -20.89 18.00
CA THR A 1158 40.73 -20.70 16.70
C THR A 1158 41.50 -21.37 15.55
N TRP A 1159 40.95 -21.27 14.34
CA TRP A 1159 41.52 -21.84 13.12
C TRP A 1159 42.79 -21.15 12.59
N ARG A 1160 43.16 -19.97 13.13
CA ARG A 1160 44.38 -19.22 12.76
C ARG A 1160 45.33 -19.08 13.95
N ASP A 1161 46.59 -19.47 13.77
CA ASP A 1161 47.65 -19.25 14.76
C ASP A 1161 47.99 -17.75 14.93
N GLY A 1162 48.46 -17.36 16.12
CA GLY A 1162 48.87 -15.99 16.46
C GLY A 1162 47.74 -15.01 16.82
N THR A 1163 46.48 -15.37 16.59
CA THR A 1163 45.28 -14.53 16.80
C THR A 1163 44.99 -14.17 18.26
N GLY A 1164 45.05 -15.15 19.15
CA GLY A 1164 44.64 -14.99 20.55
C GLY A 1164 45.38 -13.90 21.31
N LEU A 1165 44.65 -13.18 22.16
CA LEU A 1165 45.10 -12.06 22.99
C LEU A 1165 45.51 -12.49 24.42
N ILE A 1166 45.06 -13.65 24.90
CA ILE A 1166 45.47 -14.24 26.18
C ILE A 1166 46.06 -15.64 25.99
N GLN A 1167 47.06 -15.96 26.80
CA GLN A 1167 47.66 -17.29 26.88
C GLN A 1167 46.66 -18.32 27.42
N SER A 1168 46.87 -19.60 27.11
CA SER A 1168 45.98 -20.69 27.54
C SER A 1168 45.87 -20.85 29.06
N ASN A 1169 46.83 -20.33 29.82
CA ASN A 1169 46.82 -20.27 31.29
C ASN A 1169 46.09 -19.03 31.86
N GLY A 1170 45.46 -18.19 31.02
CA GLY A 1170 44.79 -16.95 31.41
C GLY A 1170 45.66 -15.70 31.49
N SER A 1171 46.97 -15.78 31.20
CA SER A 1171 47.85 -14.59 31.23
C SER A 1171 47.62 -13.69 30.01
N PRO A 1172 47.36 -12.38 30.16
CA PRO A 1172 47.16 -11.48 29.03
C PRO A 1172 48.47 -11.24 28.26
N ARG A 1173 48.40 -11.19 26.92
CA ARG A 1173 49.46 -10.64 26.06
C ARG A 1173 49.40 -9.10 26.09
N PRO A 1174 50.46 -8.37 25.71
CA PRO A 1174 50.47 -6.91 25.73
C PRO A 1174 49.31 -6.25 24.95
N ALA A 1175 48.86 -6.85 23.84
CA ALA A 1175 47.70 -6.37 23.09
C ALA A 1175 46.39 -6.42 23.90
N MET A 1176 46.15 -7.47 24.69
CA MET A 1176 45.01 -7.55 25.60
C MET A 1176 45.09 -6.47 26.69
N THR A 1177 46.25 -6.34 27.31
CA THR A 1177 46.48 -5.35 28.37
C THR A 1177 46.23 -3.93 27.84
N TRP A 1178 46.70 -3.61 26.63
CA TRP A 1178 46.40 -2.32 26.01
C TRP A 1178 44.92 -2.16 25.67
N LEU A 1179 44.26 -3.18 25.10
CA LEU A 1179 42.86 -3.12 24.70
C LEU A 1179 41.93 -2.87 25.90
N MET A 1180 42.13 -3.58 27.01
CA MET A 1180 41.32 -3.37 28.23
C MET A 1180 41.52 -1.97 28.81
N ASN A 1181 42.77 -1.47 28.85
CA ASN A 1181 43.04 -0.07 29.25
C ASN A 1181 42.40 0.96 28.30
N TYR A 1182 42.35 0.69 26.99
CA TYR A 1182 41.70 1.55 26.00
C TYR A 1182 40.16 1.58 26.19
N LEU A 1183 39.58 0.44 26.59
CA LEU A 1183 38.15 0.28 26.86
C LEU A 1183 37.74 0.64 28.32
N GLY A 1184 38.69 1.04 29.17
CA GLY A 1184 38.44 1.41 30.57
C GLY A 1184 38.09 0.23 31.51
N ARG A 1185 38.65 -0.96 31.26
CA ARG A 1185 38.37 -2.23 31.95
C ARG A 1185 39.56 -2.75 32.77
#